data_AF-A0A7V4NJN4-F1
#
_entry.id   AF-A0A7V4NJN4-F1
#
_cell.length_a   1.000
_cell.length_b   1.000
_cell.length_c   1.000
_cell.angle_alpha   90.00
_cell.angle_beta   90.00
_cell.angle_gamma   90.00
#
_symmetry.space_group_name_H-M   'P 1'
#
loop_
_entity.id
_entity.type
_entity.pdbx_description
1 polymer ?
#
loop_
_entity_poly.entity_id
_entity_poly.type
_entity_poly.pdbx_seq_one_letter_code
_entity_poly.pdbx_strand_id
1 'polypeptide(L)'
;MNFVKFRLKQTEDIYKLVKEKENFGIILCKKCYEEYKLTISYECIEIIKDVAKKEIKCLPVNFLCNDYLNKEKILSFAKNIDTICVASCGIGIQIVSDIINKEVIALTDSVKPKNLCSSEKLLHGISINNDRFCAACGECWLNITGGICPITECSKSLLNGPCGGAKNGKCEVDKEKDCAWEKIFNVVKQKGYQIDKKINIRNFYKQKVSDSLQETKENVYFRIETFYGGLHLQEKKELTENYKIQKFFLEPQIVKIFLSQHTGKPAQPIVKNNDKVYIGSKLASADGFISSNIHSSVSGKVLEIKEEFHPIIQKFLPAIIIENDGQNKFDPNISPNSNWQQLDKEKLLSIILDKGIVGLGGAVFPTHVKLSPPKPVDTLLINGCECEPYINVDNRIMIEFTKELVEGIEIVKKILGVKNVIVAVEDNKQEAINNLSQFKNSFEIVSLKTKYPQGAEKILIKKVLGRDVPYGGLPFDVGVVVQNVSTIYAIYNAVVLGLPLIERVVTISGETEFVKKYGNFIIKIGTPIKDIIKSCFNEKISVLKLSGYMMGVELKNFDTYTVKAINSILAVKKRLGYEKINTCIKCGRCVDVCPLELEPLEFVFSYQTNNFSDLEKLGIKKCIECGCCEYICSSKIPIVEMIKSLKQRC
;
A
#
# COMPACT_ATOMS: atom_id res chain seq x y z
N MET A 1 21.38 2.92 -24.43
CA MET A 1 21.14 3.28 -23.01
C MET A 1 20.81 4.78 -22.92
N ASN A 2 19.86 5.22 -22.08
CA ASN A 2 19.52 6.65 -21.95
C ASN A 2 20.48 7.37 -20.98
N PHE A 3 21.38 8.19 -21.52
CA PHE A 3 22.36 8.99 -20.76
C PHE A 3 21.98 10.48 -20.68
N VAL A 4 20.69 10.84 -20.75
CA VAL A 4 20.28 12.25 -20.60
C VAL A 4 20.69 12.76 -19.22
N LYS A 5 21.54 13.80 -19.19
CA LYS A 5 22.04 14.42 -17.96
C LYS A 5 21.30 15.70 -17.55
N PHE A 6 20.58 16.32 -18.48
CA PHE A 6 19.81 17.55 -18.23
C PHE A 6 18.62 17.65 -19.20
N ARG A 7 17.61 18.44 -18.82
CA ARG A 7 16.41 18.74 -19.62
C ARG A 7 16.13 20.23 -19.60
N LEU A 8 15.51 20.78 -20.64
CA LEU A 8 15.06 22.17 -20.62
C LEU A 8 14.07 22.42 -19.47
N LYS A 9 14.15 23.61 -18.90
CA LYS A 9 13.10 24.16 -18.03
C LYS A 9 11.80 24.31 -18.84
N GLN A 10 10.67 24.44 -18.15
CA GLN A 10 9.39 24.72 -18.81
C GLN A 10 9.46 26.03 -19.60
N THR A 11 8.75 26.11 -20.73
CA THR A 11 8.77 27.25 -21.65
C THR A 11 8.47 28.58 -20.94
N GLU A 12 7.53 28.59 -20.00
CA GLU A 12 7.17 29.75 -19.18
C GLU A 12 8.30 30.23 -18.26
N ASP A 13 9.04 29.28 -17.67
CA ASP A 13 10.19 29.58 -16.81
C ASP A 13 11.35 30.14 -17.65
N ILE A 14 11.57 29.58 -18.84
CA ILE A 14 12.56 30.11 -19.79
C ILE A 14 12.18 31.52 -20.23
N TYR A 15 10.93 31.77 -20.61
CA TYR A 15 10.45 33.09 -21.00
C TYR A 15 10.71 34.13 -19.91
N LYS A 16 10.39 33.82 -18.65
CA LYS A 16 10.64 34.71 -17.51
C LYS A 16 12.13 35.06 -17.33
N LEU A 17 13.02 34.13 -17.65
CA LEU A 17 14.47 34.34 -17.51
C LEU A 17 15.04 35.22 -18.63
N VAL A 18 14.50 35.15 -19.84
CA VAL A 18 15.08 35.80 -21.03
C VAL A 18 14.31 37.03 -21.54
N LYS A 19 13.04 37.22 -21.15
CA LYS A 19 12.16 38.29 -21.68
C LYS A 19 12.71 39.71 -21.53
N GLU A 20 13.45 39.97 -20.46
CA GLU A 20 14.00 41.29 -20.12
C GLU A 20 15.44 41.46 -20.64
N LYS A 21 15.98 40.48 -21.39
CA LYS A 21 17.35 40.50 -21.88
C LYS A 21 17.40 41.00 -23.31
N GLU A 22 18.19 42.04 -23.55
CA GLU A 22 18.28 42.70 -24.85
C GLU A 22 19.23 41.96 -25.80
N ASN A 23 20.43 41.61 -25.32
CA ASN A 23 21.51 40.97 -26.07
C ASN A 23 22.03 39.73 -25.32
N PHE A 24 21.63 38.54 -25.78
CA PHE A 24 22.05 37.28 -25.15
C PHE A 24 22.42 36.21 -26.19
N GLY A 25 23.28 35.29 -25.77
CA GLY A 25 23.78 34.18 -26.58
C GLY A 25 23.65 32.86 -25.85
N ILE A 26 23.57 31.76 -26.59
CA ILE A 26 23.35 30.42 -26.02
C ILE A 26 24.59 29.55 -26.19
N ILE A 27 25.07 28.95 -25.10
CA ILE A 27 26.09 27.89 -25.12
C ILE A 27 25.41 26.54 -24.86
N LEU A 28 25.58 25.59 -25.77
CA LEU A 28 24.94 24.27 -25.72
C LEU A 28 25.97 23.15 -25.57
N CYS A 29 25.78 22.25 -24.61
CA CYS A 29 26.62 21.06 -24.46
C CYS A 29 26.10 19.88 -25.32
N LYS A 30 26.86 19.44 -26.32
CA LYS A 30 26.44 18.41 -27.31
C LYS A 30 26.62 16.95 -26.88
N LYS A 31 27.76 16.59 -26.27
CA LYS A 31 28.18 15.17 -26.06
C LYS A 31 27.71 14.52 -24.75
N CYS A 32 26.78 15.14 -24.01
CA CYS A 32 26.30 14.68 -22.70
C CYS A 32 24.80 14.33 -22.66
N TYR A 33 24.19 14.11 -23.83
CA TYR A 33 22.78 13.79 -23.98
C TYR A 33 22.64 12.80 -25.13
N GLU A 34 22.14 11.60 -24.78
CA GLU A 34 21.80 10.45 -25.64
C GLU A 34 22.76 10.01 -26.76
N GLU A 35 22.65 8.74 -27.11
CA GLU A 35 23.48 8.05 -28.09
C GLU A 35 23.21 8.59 -29.51
N TYR A 36 24.25 9.10 -30.18
CA TYR A 36 24.42 9.31 -31.63
C TYR A 36 23.27 9.91 -32.46
N LYS A 37 22.20 10.40 -31.84
CA LYS A 37 21.15 11.21 -32.48
C LYS A 37 21.47 12.67 -32.19
N LEU A 38 21.96 13.38 -33.21
CA LEU A 38 22.24 14.82 -33.21
C LEU A 38 20.98 15.71 -32.99
N THR A 39 19.88 15.18 -32.48
CA THR A 39 18.54 15.80 -32.52
C THR A 39 18.19 16.67 -31.32
N ILE A 40 19.15 17.09 -30.50
CA ILE A 40 18.91 18.20 -29.54
C ILE A 40 19.11 19.55 -30.21
N SER A 41 19.88 19.60 -31.30
CA SER A 41 20.54 20.85 -31.68
C SER A 41 19.65 21.87 -32.38
N TYR A 42 18.36 21.59 -32.60
CA TYR A 42 17.46 22.54 -33.27
C TYR A 42 16.17 22.79 -32.49
N GLU A 43 15.41 21.77 -32.07
CA GLU A 43 14.12 21.99 -31.37
C GLU A 43 14.23 22.82 -30.07
N CYS A 44 15.25 22.57 -29.23
CA CYS A 44 15.47 23.35 -28.01
C CYS A 44 15.82 24.81 -28.30
N ILE A 45 16.55 25.05 -29.39
CA ILE A 45 16.94 26.38 -29.84
C ILE A 45 15.73 27.06 -30.49
N GLU A 46 14.91 26.34 -31.25
CA GLU A 46 13.66 26.82 -31.86
C GLU A 46 12.65 27.23 -30.79
N ILE A 47 12.45 26.44 -29.75
CA ILE A 47 11.60 26.82 -28.61
C ILE A 47 12.12 28.13 -27.98
N ILE A 48 13.43 28.27 -27.77
CA ILE A 48 13.99 29.50 -27.20
C ILE A 48 13.88 30.68 -28.19
N LYS A 49 14.04 30.45 -29.50
CA LYS A 49 13.89 31.45 -30.55
C LYS A 49 12.45 31.95 -30.66
N ASP A 50 11.47 31.04 -30.62
CA ASP A 50 10.04 31.36 -30.62
C ASP A 50 9.66 32.17 -29.38
N VAL A 51 10.23 31.81 -28.24
CA VAL A 51 10.01 32.51 -26.96
C VAL A 51 10.68 33.88 -26.92
N ALA A 52 11.82 34.05 -27.60
CA ALA A 52 12.62 35.27 -27.55
C ALA A 52 12.40 36.25 -28.72
N LYS A 53 11.77 35.82 -29.83
CA LYS A 53 11.46 36.61 -31.04
C LYS A 53 12.64 37.43 -31.59
N LYS A 54 13.88 36.99 -31.39
CA LYS A 54 15.13 37.70 -31.74
C LYS A 54 16.14 36.75 -32.38
N GLU A 55 17.05 37.30 -33.18
CA GLU A 55 18.18 36.56 -33.74
C GLU A 55 19.23 36.31 -32.64
N ILE A 56 19.47 35.03 -32.30
CA ILE A 56 20.33 34.63 -31.17
C ILE A 56 21.55 33.88 -31.67
N LYS A 57 22.74 34.33 -31.25
CA LYS A 57 24.00 33.63 -31.50
C LYS A 57 24.08 32.36 -30.64
N CYS A 58 24.51 31.25 -31.22
CA CYS A 58 24.63 29.96 -30.54
C CYS A 58 26.04 29.39 -30.67
N LEU A 59 26.63 28.95 -29.56
CA LEU A 59 27.91 28.24 -29.51
C LEU A 59 27.70 26.79 -29.03
N PRO A 60 27.74 25.82 -29.95
CA PRO A 60 27.75 24.41 -29.57
C PRO A 60 29.14 23.97 -29.11
N VAL A 61 29.21 23.33 -27.94
CA VAL A 61 30.46 22.87 -27.32
C VAL A 61 30.37 21.38 -26.94
N ASN A 62 31.43 20.64 -27.20
CA ASN A 62 31.57 19.26 -26.74
C ASN A 62 32.18 19.25 -25.34
N PHE A 63 31.57 18.50 -24.42
CA PHE A 63 32.01 18.43 -23.03
C PHE A 63 32.24 19.81 -22.43
N LEU A 64 31.19 20.61 -22.31
CA LEU A 64 31.29 21.99 -21.79
C LEU A 64 31.99 22.08 -20.43
N CYS A 65 31.95 20.99 -19.65
CA CYS A 65 32.66 20.88 -18.38
C CYS A 65 34.18 20.65 -18.47
N ASN A 66 34.74 20.59 -19.68
CA ASN A 66 36.16 20.58 -19.92
C ASN A 66 36.58 22.02 -20.24
N ASP A 67 37.01 22.74 -19.22
CA ASP A 67 37.42 24.14 -19.31
C ASP A 67 38.69 24.31 -20.15
N TYR A 68 39.67 23.41 -20.02
CA TYR A 68 40.91 23.44 -20.79
C TYR A 68 40.67 23.52 -22.31
N LEU A 69 39.72 22.73 -22.84
CA LEU A 69 39.42 22.71 -24.28
C LEU A 69 38.52 23.86 -24.76
N ASN A 70 37.78 24.49 -23.85
CA ASN A 70 36.64 25.34 -24.22
C ASN A 70 36.79 26.80 -23.77
N LYS A 71 37.73 27.11 -22.87
CA LYS A 71 37.91 28.45 -22.28
C LYS A 71 38.03 29.56 -23.32
N GLU A 72 38.95 29.42 -24.29
CA GLU A 72 39.15 30.44 -25.33
C GLU A 72 37.91 30.63 -26.21
N LYS A 73 37.22 29.53 -26.55
CA LYS A 73 35.99 29.57 -27.34
C LYS A 73 34.86 30.27 -26.60
N ILE A 74 34.71 29.99 -25.30
CA ILE A 74 33.70 30.62 -24.44
C ILE A 74 33.97 32.12 -24.30
N LEU A 75 35.23 32.52 -24.04
CA LEU A 75 35.62 33.93 -23.91
C LEU A 75 35.41 34.71 -25.22
N SER A 76 35.83 34.12 -26.35
CA SER A 76 35.66 34.73 -27.67
C SER A 76 34.19 34.95 -28.01
N PHE A 77 33.34 33.95 -27.75
CA PHE A 77 31.90 34.04 -27.95
C PHE A 77 31.23 35.07 -27.03
N ALA A 78 31.64 35.13 -25.77
CA ALA A 78 31.05 36.01 -24.77
C ALA A 78 31.46 37.49 -24.91
N LYS A 79 32.44 37.84 -25.74
CA LYS A 79 33.01 39.19 -25.82
C LYS A 79 31.95 40.27 -26.08
N ASN A 80 31.07 40.05 -27.05
CA ASN A 80 30.06 41.02 -27.51
C ASN A 80 28.62 40.66 -27.09
N ILE A 81 28.47 39.83 -26.06
CA ILE A 81 27.19 39.33 -25.58
C ILE A 81 27.06 39.66 -24.10
N ASP A 82 25.95 40.28 -23.68
CA ASP A 82 25.80 40.76 -22.30
C ASP A 82 25.34 39.65 -21.36
N THR A 83 24.48 38.75 -21.84
CA THR A 83 23.97 37.61 -21.07
C THR A 83 24.25 36.28 -21.77
N ILE A 84 24.81 35.31 -21.04
CA ILE A 84 25.08 33.97 -21.58
C ILE A 84 24.08 32.97 -21.01
N CYS A 85 23.22 32.46 -21.87
CA CYS A 85 22.33 31.36 -21.56
C CYS A 85 23.07 30.03 -21.79
N VAL A 86 22.95 29.08 -20.87
CA VAL A 86 23.66 27.80 -20.91
C VAL A 86 22.66 26.65 -20.83
N ALA A 87 22.70 25.79 -21.86
CA ALA A 87 21.96 24.54 -21.90
C ALA A 87 22.93 23.37 -21.63
N SER A 88 23.06 23.02 -20.35
CA SER A 88 23.98 21.99 -19.85
C SER A 88 23.56 21.46 -18.48
N CYS A 89 24.26 20.46 -17.95
CA CYS A 89 24.15 20.10 -16.55
C CYS A 89 24.79 21.17 -15.64
N GLY A 90 24.54 21.07 -14.33
CA GLY A 90 25.03 22.04 -13.35
C GLY A 90 26.55 22.22 -13.34
N ILE A 91 27.33 21.22 -13.76
CA ILE A 91 28.80 21.35 -13.87
C ILE A 91 29.17 22.33 -15.00
N GLY A 92 28.56 22.18 -16.18
CA GLY A 92 28.85 23.06 -17.31
C GLY A 92 28.40 24.50 -17.08
N ILE A 93 27.30 24.70 -16.37
CA ILE A 93 26.82 26.03 -16.00
C ILE A 93 27.79 26.71 -15.02
N GLN A 94 28.26 25.98 -13.99
CA GLN A 94 29.26 26.49 -13.05
C GLN A 94 30.55 26.91 -13.77
N ILE A 95 31.06 26.07 -14.67
CA ILE A 95 32.28 26.35 -15.45
C ILE A 95 32.13 27.58 -16.34
N VAL A 96 31.00 27.74 -17.04
CA VAL A 96 30.77 28.97 -17.82
C VAL A 96 30.74 30.18 -16.90
N SER A 97 30.09 30.09 -15.74
CA SER A 97 30.03 31.17 -14.74
C SER A 97 31.38 31.52 -14.12
N ASP A 98 32.29 30.54 -14.01
CA ASP A 98 33.67 30.74 -13.54
C ASP A 98 34.53 31.41 -14.63
N ILE A 99 34.34 31.03 -15.90
CA ILE A 99 35.12 31.56 -17.03
C ILE A 99 34.71 33.01 -17.37
N ILE A 100 33.42 33.34 -17.28
CA ILE A 100 32.91 34.66 -17.67
C ILE A 100 32.48 35.48 -16.45
N ASN A 101 32.91 36.74 -16.41
CA ASN A 101 32.44 37.70 -15.41
C ASN A 101 31.17 38.44 -15.91
N LYS A 102 30.18 37.69 -16.38
CA LYS A 102 28.89 38.17 -16.88
C LYS A 102 27.75 37.35 -16.30
N GLU A 103 26.52 37.79 -16.55
CA GLU A 103 25.33 37.05 -16.15
C GLU A 103 25.21 35.74 -16.92
N VAL A 104 25.09 34.64 -16.17
CA VAL A 104 24.88 33.29 -16.72
C VAL A 104 23.49 32.78 -16.35
N ILE A 105 22.73 32.33 -17.34
CA ILE A 105 21.37 31.80 -17.17
C ILE A 105 21.35 30.32 -17.53
N ALA A 106 21.11 29.45 -16.56
CA ALA A 106 20.77 28.05 -16.77
C ALA A 106 19.38 27.90 -17.40
N LEU A 107 19.35 27.35 -18.60
CA LEU A 107 18.12 27.00 -19.33
C LEU A 107 17.58 25.62 -18.98
N THR A 108 18.35 24.83 -18.24
CA THR A 108 18.14 23.39 -18.07
C THR A 108 18.23 22.96 -16.61
N ASP A 109 17.50 21.90 -16.26
CA ASP A 109 17.58 21.20 -14.98
C ASP A 109 18.36 19.89 -15.14
N SER A 110 19.30 19.62 -14.23
CA SER A 110 20.10 18.39 -14.26
C SER A 110 19.29 17.21 -13.73
N VAL A 111 19.21 16.12 -14.50
CA VAL A 111 18.44 14.91 -14.17
C VAL A 111 19.37 13.73 -13.92
N LYS A 112 18.92 12.79 -13.08
CA LYS A 112 19.62 11.51 -12.88
C LYS A 112 19.32 10.56 -14.05
N PRO A 113 20.31 9.90 -14.65
CA PRO A 113 20.08 8.86 -15.64
C PRO A 113 19.24 7.72 -15.04
N LYS A 114 18.29 7.17 -15.81
CA LYS A 114 17.28 6.21 -15.33
C LYS A 114 17.84 4.87 -14.79
N ASN A 115 19.12 4.56 -15.01
CA ASN A 115 19.71 3.25 -14.72
C ASN A 115 20.85 3.28 -13.67
N LEU A 116 20.98 4.35 -12.88
CA LEU A 116 22.07 4.47 -11.89
C LEU A 116 21.52 4.71 -10.48
N CYS A 117 21.87 3.79 -9.57
CA CYS A 117 21.45 3.78 -8.17
C CYS A 117 21.99 4.98 -7.36
N SER A 118 21.26 5.31 -6.30
CA SER A 118 21.29 6.57 -5.54
C SER A 118 22.46 6.77 -4.56
N SER A 119 23.48 5.92 -4.54
CA SER A 119 24.52 5.94 -3.50
C SER A 119 25.92 6.34 -3.96
N GLU A 120 26.19 6.41 -5.26
CA GLU A 120 27.53 6.76 -5.74
C GLU A 120 27.58 8.24 -6.17
N LYS A 121 28.60 8.97 -5.72
CA LYS A 121 29.01 10.28 -6.26
C LYS A 121 29.43 10.11 -7.71
N LEU A 122 28.47 9.88 -8.60
CA LEU A 122 28.73 9.70 -10.02
C LEU A 122 29.12 11.04 -10.63
N LEU A 123 30.22 11.01 -11.39
CA LEU A 123 30.71 12.08 -12.23
C LEU A 123 29.64 12.45 -13.28
N HIS A 124 28.77 13.41 -12.93
CA HIS A 124 27.77 13.96 -13.87
C HIS A 124 28.43 14.60 -15.10
N GLY A 125 29.75 14.83 -15.09
CA GLY A 125 30.56 15.35 -16.20
C GLY A 125 32.04 14.93 -16.07
N ILE A 126 32.86 15.37 -17.02
CA ILE A 126 34.32 15.14 -17.05
C ILE A 126 34.99 16.46 -16.69
N SER A 127 34.85 16.91 -15.44
CA SER A 127 35.66 18.04 -14.97
C SER A 127 37.05 17.51 -14.64
N ILE A 128 38.09 18.09 -15.25
CA ILE A 128 39.48 17.64 -15.05
C ILE A 128 39.98 18.06 -13.67
N ASN A 129 39.52 19.21 -13.17
CA ASN A 129 39.97 19.78 -11.89
C ASN A 129 39.21 19.24 -10.67
N ASN A 130 38.18 18.40 -10.86
CA ASN A 130 37.37 17.78 -9.79
C ASN A 130 36.83 18.74 -8.70
N ASP A 131 36.71 20.03 -9.01
CA ASP A 131 36.35 21.10 -8.09
C ASP A 131 34.89 21.58 -8.25
N ARG A 132 34.17 21.05 -9.24
CA ARG A 132 32.77 21.37 -9.53
C ARG A 132 31.93 20.11 -9.62
N PHE A 133 30.89 20.07 -8.80
CA PHE A 133 29.99 18.93 -8.69
C PHE A 133 28.56 19.31 -9.05
N CYS A 134 27.77 18.33 -9.49
CA CYS A 134 26.33 18.47 -9.65
C CYS A 134 25.63 17.26 -9.05
N ALA A 135 24.76 17.50 -8.07
CA ALA A 135 23.98 16.43 -7.42
C ALA A 135 22.81 15.91 -8.27
N ALA A 136 22.59 16.46 -9.47
CA ALA A 136 21.49 16.11 -10.36
C ALA A 136 20.12 16.14 -9.67
N CYS A 137 19.90 17.21 -8.90
CA CYS A 137 18.75 17.33 -8.03
C CYS A 137 17.43 17.65 -8.77
N GLY A 138 17.42 17.74 -10.10
CA GLY A 138 16.21 17.96 -10.88
C GLY A 138 15.68 19.39 -10.87
N GLU A 139 16.32 20.32 -10.16
CA GLU A 139 16.00 21.76 -10.17
C GLU A 139 17.31 22.56 -10.04
N CYS A 140 17.66 23.33 -11.06
CA CYS A 140 18.89 24.11 -11.09
C CYS A 140 18.70 25.48 -10.43
N TRP A 141 19.46 25.71 -9.36
CA TRP A 141 19.45 26.95 -8.55
C TRP A 141 20.49 27.99 -8.98
N LEU A 142 21.33 27.67 -9.98
CA LEU A 142 22.47 28.50 -10.37
C LEU A 142 22.07 29.89 -10.90
N ASN A 143 20.83 30.07 -11.35
CA ASN A 143 20.28 31.36 -11.78
C ASN A 143 20.14 32.37 -10.64
N ILE A 144 19.94 31.90 -9.40
CA ILE A 144 19.78 32.79 -8.24
C ILE A 144 21.05 32.85 -7.38
N THR A 145 21.95 31.87 -7.51
CA THR A 145 23.17 31.76 -6.69
C THR A 145 24.44 32.22 -7.42
N GLY A 146 24.31 32.96 -8.52
CA GLY A 146 25.45 33.50 -9.26
C GLY A 146 26.39 32.44 -9.83
N GLY A 147 25.87 31.24 -10.10
CA GLY A 147 26.68 30.13 -10.60
C GLY A 147 27.44 29.32 -9.56
N ILE A 148 27.20 29.48 -8.26
CA ILE A 148 27.71 28.59 -7.20
C ILE A 148 26.60 27.66 -6.73
N CYS A 149 26.81 26.33 -6.76
CA CYS A 149 25.75 25.38 -6.42
C CYS A 149 25.57 25.21 -4.89
N PRO A 150 24.45 25.65 -4.29
CA PRO A 150 24.25 25.55 -2.83
C PRO A 150 24.11 24.11 -2.35
N ILE A 151 23.66 23.19 -3.21
CA ILE A 151 23.45 21.77 -2.84
C ILE A 151 24.79 21.03 -2.67
N THR A 152 25.78 21.31 -3.50
CA THR A 152 27.07 20.60 -3.48
C THR A 152 28.15 21.36 -2.72
N GLU A 153 28.10 22.70 -2.73
CA GLU A 153 29.07 23.52 -2.00
C GLU A 153 28.73 23.64 -0.51
N CYS A 154 27.45 23.65 -0.11
CA CYS A 154 27.09 23.63 1.31
C CYS A 154 27.15 22.18 1.84
N SER A 155 27.91 21.93 2.91
CA SER A 155 27.97 20.62 3.57
C SER A 155 26.62 20.14 4.12
N LYS A 156 25.68 21.08 4.35
CA LYS A 156 24.29 20.80 4.77
C LYS A 156 23.28 20.94 3.62
N SER A 157 23.74 21.21 2.39
CA SER A 157 22.90 21.43 1.20
C SER A 157 21.77 22.46 1.41
N LEU A 158 22.01 23.49 2.22
CA LEU A 158 21.01 24.50 2.56
C LEU A 158 20.65 25.35 1.35
N LEU A 159 19.36 25.56 1.13
CA LEU A 159 18.84 26.39 0.05
C LEU A 159 18.50 27.81 0.48
N ASN A 160 18.42 28.11 1.78
CA ASN A 160 17.82 29.35 2.29
C ASN A 160 18.81 30.26 3.03
N GLY A 161 20.08 30.23 2.67
CA GLY A 161 21.12 31.04 3.32
C GLY A 161 22.06 30.25 4.25
N PRO A 162 23.03 30.95 4.87
CA PRO A 162 23.98 30.35 5.78
C PRO A 162 23.27 29.84 7.04
N CYS A 163 23.79 28.77 7.62
CA CYS A 163 23.39 28.30 8.94
C CYS A 163 23.84 29.28 10.03
N GLY A 164 23.22 29.21 11.22
CA GLY A 164 23.67 29.98 12.38
C GLY A 164 25.07 29.59 12.91
N GLY A 165 25.64 28.47 12.45
CA GLY A 165 26.97 28.00 12.85
C GLY A 165 28.12 28.48 11.95
N ALA A 166 27.86 29.11 10.81
CA ALA A 166 28.91 29.65 9.95
C ALA A 166 29.58 30.85 10.64
N LYS A 167 30.91 30.86 10.69
CA LYS A 167 31.69 31.90 11.39
C LYS A 167 32.87 32.34 10.54
N ASN A 168 33.06 33.66 10.39
CA ASN A 168 34.20 34.27 9.70
C ASN A 168 34.47 33.69 8.30
N GLY A 169 33.46 33.54 7.43
CA GLY A 169 33.71 32.97 6.10
C GLY A 169 33.79 31.46 6.02
N LYS A 170 33.74 30.72 7.15
CA LYS A 170 33.98 29.27 7.19
C LYS A 170 32.74 28.44 7.54
N CYS A 171 32.71 27.20 7.04
CA CYS A 171 31.64 26.24 7.28
C CYS A 171 31.74 25.67 8.72
N GLU A 172 30.58 25.41 9.35
CA GLU A 172 30.53 24.82 10.70
C GLU A 172 30.90 23.34 10.73
N VAL A 173 30.63 22.62 9.64
CA VAL A 173 30.83 21.16 9.54
C VAL A 173 32.29 20.84 9.19
N ASP A 174 32.90 21.70 8.37
CA ASP A 174 34.27 21.55 7.90
C ASP A 174 34.95 22.92 7.94
N LYS A 175 35.86 23.12 8.89
CA LYS A 175 36.51 24.41 9.15
C LYS A 175 37.47 24.84 8.04
N GLU A 176 37.98 23.90 7.26
CA GLU A 176 38.86 24.20 6.12
C GLU A 176 38.05 24.75 4.94
N LYS A 177 36.76 24.38 4.86
CA LYS A 177 35.86 24.79 3.78
C LYS A 177 35.26 26.17 4.03
N ASP A 178 35.28 27.02 3.00
CA ASP A 178 34.56 28.29 3.05
C ASP A 178 33.04 28.07 3.05
N CYS A 179 32.31 28.97 3.71
CA CYS A 179 30.87 29.01 3.68
C CYS A 179 30.37 29.26 2.25
N ALA A 180 29.67 28.28 1.69
CA ALA A 180 29.10 28.36 0.35
C ALA A 180 28.17 29.58 0.19
N TRP A 181 27.38 29.90 1.22
CA TRP A 181 26.44 31.01 1.17
C TRP A 181 27.12 32.37 1.21
N GLU A 182 28.22 32.50 1.93
CA GLU A 182 29.02 33.73 1.93
C GLU A 182 29.68 33.95 0.56
N LYS A 183 30.20 32.87 -0.06
CA LYS A 183 30.68 32.90 -1.46
C LYS A 183 29.57 33.33 -2.42
N ILE A 184 28.38 32.74 -2.29
CA ILE A 184 27.21 33.09 -3.11
C ILE A 184 26.90 34.58 -2.95
N PHE A 185 26.79 35.11 -1.73
CA PHE A 185 26.51 36.53 -1.49
C PHE A 185 27.54 37.44 -2.14
N ASN A 186 28.83 37.10 -2.03
CA ASN A 186 29.91 37.88 -2.64
C ASN A 186 29.83 37.88 -4.18
N VAL A 187 29.64 36.71 -4.80
CA VAL A 187 29.54 36.59 -6.27
C VAL A 187 28.29 37.29 -6.79
N VAL A 188 27.16 37.13 -6.11
CA VAL A 188 25.91 37.80 -6.45
C VAL A 188 26.09 39.32 -6.41
N LYS A 189 26.69 39.85 -5.33
CA LYS A 189 26.96 41.28 -5.18
C LYS A 189 27.90 41.80 -6.27
N GLN A 190 28.96 41.06 -6.59
CA GLN A 190 29.91 41.42 -7.66
C GLN A 190 29.27 41.44 -9.04
N LYS A 191 28.39 40.48 -9.34
CA LYS A 191 27.72 40.36 -10.64
C LYS A 191 26.42 41.18 -10.74
N GLY A 192 26.07 41.98 -9.72
CA GLY A 192 24.91 42.87 -9.73
C GLY A 192 23.55 42.17 -9.61
N TYR A 193 23.51 40.93 -9.12
CA TYR A 193 22.24 40.23 -8.87
C TYR A 193 21.57 40.75 -7.59
N GLN A 194 20.25 40.84 -7.57
CA GLN A 194 19.47 40.99 -6.34
C GLN A 194 19.01 39.61 -5.85
N ILE A 195 19.42 39.18 -4.65
CA ILE A 195 18.79 38.05 -3.95
C ILE A 195 17.49 38.55 -3.32
N ASP A 196 16.53 38.95 -4.15
CA ASP A 196 15.25 39.51 -3.67
C ASP A 196 14.09 38.51 -3.78
N LYS A 197 14.40 37.21 -3.69
CA LYS A 197 13.37 36.17 -3.75
C LYS A 197 13.53 35.23 -2.59
N LYS A 198 12.45 35.09 -1.81
CA LYS A 198 12.20 33.90 -0.98
C LYS A 198 12.61 32.70 -1.80
N ILE A 199 13.63 31.98 -1.36
CA ILE A 199 14.07 30.79 -2.07
C ILE A 199 12.92 29.81 -1.94
N ASN A 200 12.19 29.64 -3.03
CA ASN A 200 11.01 28.80 -3.05
C ASN A 200 11.41 27.40 -2.58
N ILE A 201 10.57 26.80 -1.74
CA ILE A 201 10.80 25.41 -1.32
C ILE A 201 10.90 24.58 -2.59
N ARG A 202 11.99 23.80 -2.70
CA ARG A 202 12.24 22.91 -3.84
C ARG A 202 10.97 22.15 -4.20
N ASN A 203 10.50 22.34 -5.43
CA ASN A 203 9.26 21.74 -5.85
C ASN A 203 9.55 20.37 -6.49
N PHE A 204 9.61 19.33 -5.66
CA PHE A 204 9.79 17.95 -6.10
C PHE A 204 8.68 17.47 -7.07
N TYR A 205 7.58 18.21 -7.20
CA TYR A 205 6.43 17.88 -8.04
C TYR A 205 6.52 18.43 -9.48
N LYS A 206 7.47 19.31 -9.81
CA LYS A 206 7.68 19.80 -11.20
C LYS A 206 8.14 18.69 -12.17
N GLN A 207 8.64 17.57 -11.65
CA GLN A 207 8.90 16.40 -12.49
C GLN A 207 7.57 15.73 -12.87
N LYS A 208 7.35 15.47 -14.16
CA LYS A 208 6.31 14.53 -14.60
C LYS A 208 6.68 13.15 -14.05
N VAL A 209 6.09 12.84 -12.91
CA VAL A 209 6.14 11.56 -12.23
C VAL A 209 5.23 10.60 -13.00
N SER A 210 5.72 9.41 -13.34
CA SER A 210 4.93 8.37 -14.03
C SER A 210 3.73 7.92 -13.19
N ASP A 211 2.70 7.39 -13.84
CA ASP A 211 1.48 6.89 -13.19
C ASP A 211 1.77 5.85 -12.08
N SER A 212 2.90 5.14 -12.19
CA SER A 212 3.41 4.21 -11.17
C SER A 212 3.75 4.83 -9.80
N LEU A 213 3.69 6.15 -9.67
CA LEU A 213 3.96 6.89 -8.43
C LEU A 213 2.77 7.75 -7.98
N GLN A 214 1.60 7.58 -8.62
CA GLN A 214 0.37 8.29 -8.24
C GLN A 214 -0.07 7.95 -6.81
N GLU A 215 -0.03 6.67 -6.42
CA GLU A 215 -0.29 6.25 -5.04
C GLU A 215 0.64 6.97 -4.05
N THR A 216 1.93 7.12 -4.40
CA THR A 216 2.88 7.82 -3.52
C THR A 216 2.51 9.30 -3.36
N LYS A 217 1.99 9.94 -4.40
CA LYS A 217 1.49 11.32 -4.30
C LYS A 217 0.27 11.39 -3.40
N GLU A 218 -0.74 10.57 -3.65
CA GLU A 218 -1.98 10.54 -2.87
C GLU A 218 -1.71 10.28 -1.38
N ASN A 219 -0.83 9.33 -1.08
CA ASN A 219 -0.38 9.03 0.28
C ASN A 219 0.33 10.19 0.97
N VAL A 220 0.95 11.11 0.22
CA VAL A 220 1.58 12.32 0.78
C VAL A 220 0.56 13.45 0.94
N TYR A 221 -0.28 13.69 -0.07
CA TYR A 221 -1.24 14.79 -0.08
C TYR A 221 -2.40 14.57 0.88
N PHE A 222 -2.98 13.38 0.88
CA PHE A 222 -4.22 13.05 1.59
C PHE A 222 -3.96 12.25 2.87
N ARG A 223 -2.73 12.35 3.40
CA ARG A 223 -2.30 11.59 4.59
C ARG A 223 -3.16 11.85 5.82
N ILE A 224 -3.58 13.11 6.02
CA ILE A 224 -4.38 13.55 7.17
C ILE A 224 -5.88 13.47 6.92
N GLU A 225 -6.31 13.17 5.69
CA GLU A 225 -7.73 13.04 5.41
C GLU A 225 -8.26 11.77 6.08
N THR A 226 -9.46 11.86 6.65
CA THR A 226 -10.20 10.78 7.34
C THR A 226 -9.66 10.43 8.73
N PHE A 227 -8.65 9.58 8.86
CA PHE A 227 -7.92 9.24 10.08
C PHE A 227 -6.41 9.42 9.86
N TYR A 228 -5.67 9.61 10.96
CA TYR A 228 -4.22 9.69 10.91
C TYR A 228 -3.60 8.42 10.32
N GLY A 229 -2.57 8.56 9.50
CA GLY A 229 -1.89 7.43 8.88
C GLY A 229 -2.73 6.72 7.82
N GLY A 230 -2.48 5.43 7.61
CA GLY A 230 -3.12 4.66 6.54
C GLY A 230 -2.54 4.93 5.15
N LEU A 231 -3.13 4.32 4.13
CA LEU A 231 -2.72 4.42 2.74
C LEU A 231 -3.90 4.61 1.77
N HIS A 232 -3.70 5.43 0.75
CA HIS A 232 -4.47 5.47 -0.49
C HIS A 232 -3.79 4.52 -1.49
N LEU A 233 -4.47 3.43 -1.82
CA LEU A 233 -3.97 2.34 -2.67
C LEU A 233 -4.76 2.31 -3.97
N GLN A 234 -4.15 1.85 -5.07
CA GLN A 234 -4.93 1.43 -6.23
C GLN A 234 -5.82 0.25 -5.85
N GLU A 235 -7.12 0.46 -5.95
CA GLU A 235 -8.11 -0.49 -5.46
C GLU A 235 -8.20 -1.74 -6.33
N LYS A 236 -8.08 -1.61 -7.66
CA LYS A 236 -8.17 -2.72 -8.62
C LYS A 236 -9.47 -3.54 -8.50
N LYS A 237 -10.54 -2.91 -7.97
CA LYS A 237 -11.85 -3.55 -7.77
C LYS A 237 -12.62 -3.70 -9.08
N GLU A 238 -12.34 -2.85 -10.07
CA GLU A 238 -12.95 -2.87 -11.41
C GLU A 238 -12.80 -4.23 -12.12
N LEU A 239 -11.79 -5.02 -11.73
CA LEU A 239 -11.53 -6.35 -12.27
C LEU A 239 -12.59 -7.39 -11.89
N THR A 240 -13.28 -7.21 -10.76
CA THR A 240 -14.25 -8.19 -10.23
C THR A 240 -15.55 -7.59 -9.72
N GLU A 241 -15.68 -6.26 -9.65
CA GLU A 241 -16.84 -5.59 -9.05
C GLU A 241 -18.15 -5.91 -9.78
N ASN A 242 -18.11 -6.11 -11.10
CA ASN A 242 -19.28 -6.38 -11.94
C ASN A 242 -19.58 -7.89 -12.09
N TYR A 243 -18.74 -8.76 -11.55
CA TYR A 243 -18.95 -10.21 -11.60
C TYR A 243 -19.86 -10.64 -10.45
N LYS A 244 -21.07 -11.10 -10.78
CA LYS A 244 -22.02 -11.68 -9.83
C LYS A 244 -21.43 -12.86 -9.08
N ILE A 245 -21.90 -13.08 -7.86
CA ILE A 245 -21.56 -14.26 -7.08
C ILE A 245 -22.12 -15.49 -7.80
N GLN A 246 -21.24 -16.45 -8.08
CA GLN A 246 -21.62 -17.69 -8.77
C GLN A 246 -21.06 -18.90 -8.04
N LYS A 247 -21.72 -20.06 -8.16
CA LYS A 247 -21.15 -21.31 -7.66
C LYS A 247 -19.85 -21.62 -8.39
N PHE A 248 -18.86 -22.12 -7.67
CA PHE A 248 -17.65 -22.60 -8.32
C PHE A 248 -17.99 -23.79 -9.22
N PHE A 249 -17.45 -23.78 -10.43
CA PHE A 249 -17.86 -24.70 -11.50
C PHE A 249 -17.20 -26.08 -11.40
N LEU A 250 -16.25 -26.26 -10.48
CA LEU A 250 -15.63 -27.56 -10.21
C LEU A 250 -16.17 -28.14 -8.91
N GLU A 251 -16.51 -29.43 -8.99
CA GLU A 251 -16.82 -30.25 -7.83
C GLU A 251 -15.58 -31.07 -7.44
N PRO A 252 -15.05 -30.90 -6.21
CA PRO A 252 -13.84 -31.60 -5.78
C PRO A 252 -14.13 -33.08 -5.54
N GLN A 253 -13.29 -33.97 -6.07
CA GLN A 253 -13.37 -35.41 -5.80
C GLN A 253 -12.98 -35.76 -4.36
N ILE A 254 -12.04 -35.00 -3.80
CA ILE A 254 -11.59 -35.13 -2.41
C ILE A 254 -11.58 -33.73 -1.79
N VAL A 255 -12.12 -33.63 -0.58
CA VAL A 255 -11.92 -32.45 0.27
C VAL A 255 -11.09 -32.80 1.49
N LYS A 256 -10.26 -31.86 1.93
CA LYS A 256 -9.53 -31.96 3.21
C LYS A 256 -9.93 -30.82 4.11
N ILE A 257 -10.57 -31.14 5.23
CA ILE A 257 -11.18 -30.18 6.14
C ILE A 257 -10.36 -30.15 7.43
N PHE A 258 -9.61 -29.06 7.61
CA PHE A 258 -8.76 -28.86 8.79
C PHE A 258 -9.57 -28.78 10.08
N LEU A 259 -9.00 -29.29 11.18
CA LEU A 259 -9.54 -29.15 12.53
C LEU A 259 -9.28 -27.75 13.14
N SER A 260 -8.31 -27.03 12.59
CA SER A 260 -7.95 -25.66 12.99
C SER A 260 -8.49 -24.65 11.96
N GLN A 261 -9.77 -24.28 12.07
CA GLN A 261 -10.40 -23.30 11.16
C GLN A 261 -10.97 -22.07 11.87
N HIS A 262 -10.55 -21.88 13.11
CA HIS A 262 -10.96 -20.79 13.99
C HIS A 262 -9.83 -20.43 14.93
N THR A 263 -9.89 -19.22 15.48
CA THR A 263 -9.03 -18.82 16.60
C THR A 263 -9.40 -19.63 17.84
N GLY A 264 -8.39 -20.07 18.60
CA GLY A 264 -8.56 -20.83 19.83
C GLY A 264 -8.09 -22.28 19.70
N LYS A 265 -8.66 -23.18 20.51
CA LYS A 265 -8.31 -24.60 20.47
C LYS A 265 -8.86 -25.25 19.20
N PRO A 266 -8.12 -26.14 18.51
CA PRO A 266 -8.65 -26.95 17.41
C PRO A 266 -9.88 -27.75 17.82
N ALA A 267 -10.81 -27.98 16.89
CA ALA A 267 -11.97 -28.84 17.16
C ALA A 267 -11.54 -30.32 17.27
N GLN A 268 -12.25 -31.09 18.09
CA GLN A 268 -12.00 -32.53 18.25
C GLN A 268 -12.84 -33.34 17.27
N PRO A 269 -12.22 -34.23 16.46
CA PRO A 269 -12.95 -35.02 15.49
C PRO A 269 -13.91 -35.97 16.21
N ILE A 270 -15.13 -36.09 15.68
CA ILE A 270 -16.16 -37.01 16.19
C ILE A 270 -16.47 -38.14 15.20
N VAL A 271 -15.91 -38.05 13.99
CA VAL A 271 -16.00 -39.07 12.94
C VAL A 271 -14.77 -39.97 12.93
N LYS A 272 -14.93 -41.16 12.36
CA LYS A 272 -13.89 -42.18 12.17
C LYS A 272 -13.74 -42.53 10.69
N ASN A 273 -12.64 -43.22 10.37
CA ASN A 273 -12.43 -43.77 9.04
C ASN A 273 -13.61 -44.67 8.65
N ASN A 274 -14.07 -44.53 7.40
CA ASN A 274 -15.22 -45.18 6.77
C ASN A 274 -16.59 -44.65 7.17
N ASP A 275 -16.69 -43.65 8.05
CA ASP A 275 -17.97 -43.02 8.34
C ASP A 275 -18.55 -42.37 7.07
N LYS A 276 -19.86 -42.60 6.86
CA LYS A 276 -20.62 -41.92 5.82
C LYS A 276 -21.05 -40.55 6.33
N VAL A 277 -20.85 -39.53 5.49
CA VAL A 277 -21.17 -38.13 5.81
C VAL A 277 -22.02 -37.52 4.71
N TYR A 278 -22.81 -36.52 5.08
CA TYR A 278 -23.64 -35.72 4.18
C TYR A 278 -23.13 -34.28 4.15
N ILE A 279 -23.58 -33.49 3.18
CA ILE A 279 -23.33 -32.05 3.16
C ILE A 279 -23.90 -31.44 4.45
N GLY A 280 -23.02 -30.84 5.25
CA GLY A 280 -23.32 -30.24 6.53
C GLY A 280 -23.33 -31.19 7.74
N SER A 281 -22.99 -32.47 7.58
CA SER A 281 -22.75 -33.36 8.72
C SER A 281 -21.61 -32.83 9.58
N LYS A 282 -21.80 -32.85 10.91
CA LYS A 282 -20.78 -32.41 11.88
C LYS A 282 -19.64 -33.42 11.92
N LEU A 283 -18.42 -32.95 11.65
CA LEU A 283 -17.20 -33.73 11.60
C LEU A 283 -16.37 -33.62 12.87
N ALA A 284 -16.39 -32.45 13.49
CA ALA A 284 -15.65 -32.17 14.71
C ALA A 284 -16.43 -31.21 15.62
N SER A 285 -16.30 -31.42 16.93
CA SER A 285 -16.94 -30.61 17.97
C SER A 285 -15.95 -29.62 18.57
N ALA A 286 -16.45 -28.44 18.94
CA ALA A 286 -15.66 -27.41 19.58
C ALA A 286 -15.02 -27.89 20.90
N ASP A 287 -13.74 -27.55 21.12
CA ASP A 287 -12.99 -27.87 22.33
C ASP A 287 -12.87 -26.63 23.23
N GLY A 288 -13.79 -26.51 24.19
CA GLY A 288 -13.87 -25.38 25.11
C GLY A 288 -14.54 -24.14 24.51
N PHE A 289 -14.47 -23.02 25.25
CA PHE A 289 -15.26 -21.82 24.95
C PHE A 289 -14.82 -21.10 23.66
N ILE A 290 -13.50 -20.93 23.48
CA ILE A 290 -12.93 -20.34 22.27
C ILE A 290 -12.58 -21.47 21.30
N SER A 291 -13.63 -22.02 20.68
CA SER A 291 -13.55 -23.02 19.60
C SER A 291 -14.85 -23.02 18.78
N SER A 292 -14.88 -23.64 17.61
CA SER A 292 -16.07 -23.74 16.76
C SER A 292 -16.24 -25.15 16.16
N ASN A 293 -17.48 -25.56 15.86
CA ASN A 293 -17.76 -26.84 15.21
C ASN A 293 -17.35 -26.81 13.73
N ILE A 294 -17.11 -28.00 13.18
CA ILE A 294 -16.65 -28.19 11.80
C ILE A 294 -17.55 -29.21 11.11
N HIS A 295 -17.89 -28.94 9.86
CA HIS A 295 -18.87 -29.70 9.09
C HIS A 295 -18.32 -30.10 7.73
N SER A 296 -18.89 -31.16 7.15
CA SER A 296 -18.55 -31.61 5.81
C SER A 296 -19.13 -30.68 4.76
N SER A 297 -18.33 -30.30 3.77
CA SER A 297 -18.76 -29.54 2.60
C SER A 297 -19.27 -30.40 1.44
N VAL A 298 -19.10 -31.71 1.55
CA VAL A 298 -19.51 -32.71 0.55
C VAL A 298 -20.24 -33.89 1.21
N SER A 299 -21.01 -34.64 0.45
CA SER A 299 -21.47 -35.98 0.85
C SER A 299 -20.46 -37.02 0.42
N GLY A 300 -20.34 -38.11 1.17
CA GLY A 300 -19.49 -39.23 0.82
C GLY A 300 -18.92 -39.93 2.05
N LYS A 301 -17.61 -40.21 2.03
CA LYS A 301 -16.99 -41.12 2.98
C LYS A 301 -15.71 -40.52 3.57
N VAL A 302 -15.57 -40.61 4.90
CA VAL A 302 -14.33 -40.25 5.60
C VAL A 302 -13.27 -41.30 5.27
N LEU A 303 -12.15 -40.87 4.71
CA LEU A 303 -11.03 -41.74 4.33
C LEU A 303 -10.01 -41.89 5.46
N GLU A 304 -9.61 -40.78 6.08
CA GLU A 304 -8.63 -40.76 7.16
C GLU A 304 -8.58 -39.38 7.82
N ILE A 305 -7.88 -39.31 8.95
CA ILE A 305 -7.51 -38.06 9.60
C ILE A 305 -5.99 -38.03 9.68
N LYS A 306 -5.35 -37.06 9.02
CA LYS A 306 -3.89 -36.92 9.02
C LYS A 306 -3.43 -35.48 8.94
N GLU A 307 -2.14 -35.25 9.12
CA GLU A 307 -1.57 -33.92 9.00
C GLU A 307 -1.45 -33.48 7.54
N GLU A 308 -1.88 -32.25 7.27
CA GLU A 308 -1.87 -31.60 5.96
C GLU A 308 -1.33 -30.18 6.08
N PHE A 309 -0.78 -29.63 5.00
CA PHE A 309 -0.23 -28.28 5.04
C PHE A 309 -1.36 -27.23 5.08
N HIS A 310 -1.51 -26.53 6.21
CA HIS A 310 -2.55 -25.53 6.40
C HIS A 310 -2.18 -24.21 5.69
N PRO A 311 -3.05 -23.65 4.82
CA PRO A 311 -2.68 -22.56 3.91
C PRO A 311 -2.37 -21.23 4.61
N ILE A 312 -3.09 -20.91 5.68
CA ILE A 312 -2.94 -19.64 6.41
C ILE A 312 -1.90 -19.73 7.54
N ILE A 313 -1.98 -20.75 8.39
CA ILE A 313 -1.05 -20.99 9.51
C ILE A 313 0.36 -21.40 9.02
N GLN A 314 0.47 -21.92 7.79
CA GLN A 314 1.73 -22.39 7.18
C GLN A 314 2.46 -23.46 8.01
N LYS A 315 1.69 -24.41 8.57
CA LYS A 315 2.18 -25.57 9.31
C LYS A 315 1.38 -26.81 8.91
N PHE A 316 1.97 -27.99 9.12
CA PHE A 316 1.24 -29.25 9.02
C PHE A 316 0.31 -29.38 10.23
N LEU A 317 -0.98 -29.57 9.97
CA LEU A 317 -2.03 -29.66 10.99
C LEU A 317 -3.04 -30.75 10.63
N PRO A 318 -3.69 -31.38 11.61
CA PRO A 318 -4.70 -32.40 11.36
C PRO A 318 -5.88 -31.91 10.50
N ALA A 319 -6.22 -32.70 9.48
CA ALA A 319 -7.37 -32.52 8.61
C ALA A 319 -8.10 -33.85 8.39
N ILE A 320 -9.42 -33.76 8.26
CA ILE A 320 -10.30 -34.88 7.92
C ILE A 320 -10.41 -34.94 6.40
N ILE A 321 -10.06 -36.09 5.83
CA ILE A 321 -10.08 -36.33 4.38
C ILE A 321 -11.37 -37.04 4.02
N ILE A 322 -12.09 -36.49 3.05
CA ILE A 322 -13.40 -37.00 2.64
C ILE A 322 -13.40 -37.20 1.13
N GLU A 323 -13.72 -38.42 0.71
CA GLU A 323 -14.05 -38.74 -0.67
C GLU A 323 -15.47 -38.28 -0.97
N ASN A 324 -15.62 -37.46 -2.00
CA ASN A 324 -16.91 -36.94 -2.45
C ASN A 324 -17.63 -37.98 -3.32
N ASP A 325 -18.84 -38.36 -2.94
CA ASP A 325 -19.65 -39.33 -3.69
C ASP A 325 -20.42 -38.71 -4.88
N GLY A 326 -20.36 -37.38 -5.04
CA GLY A 326 -21.04 -36.65 -6.11
C GLY A 326 -22.57 -36.58 -5.97
N GLN A 327 -23.15 -37.18 -4.94
CA GLN A 327 -24.61 -37.22 -4.76
C GLN A 327 -25.18 -35.90 -4.23
N ASN A 328 -24.33 -35.06 -3.63
CA ASN A 328 -24.68 -33.77 -3.03
C ASN A 328 -25.89 -33.87 -2.07
N LYS A 329 -25.96 -34.95 -1.29
CA LYS A 329 -27.03 -35.15 -0.32
C LYS A 329 -26.75 -34.32 0.94
N PHE A 330 -27.71 -33.49 1.33
CA PHE A 330 -27.67 -32.72 2.58
C PHE A 330 -27.97 -33.61 3.78
N ASP A 331 -27.39 -33.26 4.93
CA ASP A 331 -27.71 -33.89 6.20
C ASP A 331 -29.20 -33.71 6.50
N PRO A 332 -29.96 -34.78 6.79
CA PRO A 332 -31.41 -34.69 7.06
C PRO A 332 -31.79 -33.77 8.22
N ASN A 333 -30.84 -33.46 9.12
CA ASN A 333 -31.07 -32.55 10.24
C ASN A 333 -31.00 -31.07 9.84
N ILE A 334 -30.61 -30.75 8.61
CA ILE A 334 -30.65 -29.38 8.09
C ILE A 334 -32.11 -29.05 7.76
N SER A 335 -32.67 -28.13 8.53
CA SER A 335 -34.03 -27.63 8.34
C SER A 335 -34.05 -26.11 8.49
N PRO A 336 -34.77 -25.39 7.60
CA PRO A 336 -35.00 -23.97 7.78
C PRO A 336 -35.78 -23.69 9.06
N ASN A 337 -35.46 -22.60 9.74
CA ASN A 337 -36.18 -22.09 10.88
C ASN A 337 -36.81 -20.73 10.54
N SER A 338 -38.03 -20.78 10.03
CA SER A 338 -38.79 -19.59 9.63
C SER A 338 -39.28 -18.75 10.82
N ASN A 339 -39.24 -19.27 12.05
CA ASN A 339 -39.73 -18.62 13.26
C ASN A 339 -38.61 -18.29 14.25
N TRP A 340 -37.41 -17.98 13.76
CA TRP A 340 -36.26 -17.68 14.60
C TRP A 340 -36.52 -16.53 15.59
N GLN A 341 -37.46 -15.62 15.29
CA GLN A 341 -37.85 -14.49 16.13
C GLN A 341 -38.42 -14.95 17.48
N GLN A 342 -38.96 -16.17 17.57
CA GLN A 342 -39.48 -16.77 18.80
C GLN A 342 -38.37 -17.38 19.67
N LEU A 343 -37.19 -17.63 19.10
CA LEU A 343 -36.07 -18.18 19.85
C LEU A 343 -35.49 -17.15 20.80
N ASP A 344 -35.03 -17.62 21.96
CA ASP A 344 -34.27 -16.80 22.89
C ASP A 344 -32.81 -16.63 22.44
N LYS A 345 -32.09 -15.77 23.16
CA LYS A 345 -30.69 -15.48 22.93
C LYS A 345 -29.82 -16.74 23.00
N GLU A 346 -30.05 -17.60 23.99
CA GLU A 346 -29.21 -18.78 24.24
C GLU A 346 -29.36 -19.79 23.10
N LYS A 347 -30.58 -20.00 22.61
CA LYS A 347 -30.84 -20.90 21.50
C LYS A 347 -30.25 -20.38 20.19
N LEU A 348 -30.32 -19.08 19.94
CA LEU A 348 -29.67 -18.46 18.77
C LEU A 348 -28.14 -18.63 18.82
N LEU A 349 -27.51 -18.36 19.97
CA LEU A 349 -26.07 -18.58 20.16
C LEU A 349 -25.68 -20.06 20.01
N SER A 350 -26.53 -20.97 20.53
CA SER A 350 -26.35 -22.41 20.37
C SER A 350 -26.40 -22.83 18.90
N ILE A 351 -27.31 -22.29 18.10
CA ILE A 351 -27.35 -22.55 16.65
C ILE A 351 -26.07 -22.03 15.97
N ILE A 352 -25.63 -20.81 16.28
CA ILE A 352 -24.41 -20.22 15.70
C ILE A 352 -23.17 -21.06 16.02
N LEU A 353 -23.03 -21.55 17.26
CA LEU A 353 -21.98 -22.50 17.66
C LEU A 353 -22.13 -23.83 16.93
N ASP A 354 -23.35 -24.40 16.95
CA ASP A 354 -23.65 -25.70 16.35
C ASP A 354 -23.25 -25.73 14.89
N LYS A 355 -23.64 -24.70 14.13
CA LYS A 355 -23.38 -24.50 12.70
C LYS A 355 -21.96 -24.02 12.37
N GLY A 356 -21.14 -23.82 13.40
CA GLY A 356 -19.70 -23.57 13.24
C GLY A 356 -19.37 -22.21 12.65
N ILE A 357 -20.15 -21.17 12.97
CA ILE A 357 -19.95 -19.83 12.40
C ILE A 357 -18.79 -19.11 13.10
N VAL A 358 -17.93 -18.49 12.29
CA VAL A 358 -16.75 -17.75 12.73
C VAL A 358 -16.72 -16.39 12.02
N GLY A 359 -15.96 -15.43 12.56
CA GLY A 359 -15.78 -14.12 11.95
C GLY A 359 -15.07 -14.21 10.59
N LEU A 360 -15.76 -13.87 9.52
CA LEU A 360 -15.29 -13.99 8.14
C LEU A 360 -14.47 -12.78 7.63
N GLY A 361 -14.25 -11.77 8.47
CA GLY A 361 -13.41 -10.61 8.17
C GLY A 361 -11.89 -10.85 8.32
N GLY A 362 -11.45 -12.05 8.71
CA GLY A 362 -10.04 -12.45 8.68
C GLY A 362 -9.59 -13.28 9.88
N ALA A 363 -9.88 -12.83 11.10
CA ALA A 363 -9.40 -13.49 12.33
C ALA A 363 -10.05 -14.86 12.63
N VAL A 364 -11.13 -15.23 11.94
CA VAL A 364 -11.89 -16.48 12.16
C VAL A 364 -12.18 -16.74 13.65
N PHE A 365 -12.50 -15.67 14.38
CA PHE A 365 -12.86 -15.76 15.79
C PHE A 365 -14.28 -16.35 15.93
N PRO A 366 -14.52 -17.32 16.83
CA PRO A 366 -15.84 -17.93 16.96
C PRO A 366 -16.95 -16.91 17.22
N THR A 367 -18.00 -16.93 16.38
CA THR A 367 -19.00 -15.86 16.36
C THR A 367 -19.89 -15.88 17.60
N HIS A 368 -20.22 -17.06 18.14
CA HIS A 368 -21.00 -17.18 19.38
C HIS A 368 -20.29 -16.54 20.58
N VAL A 369 -18.95 -16.63 20.64
CA VAL A 369 -18.15 -15.93 21.66
C VAL A 369 -18.23 -14.42 21.46
N LYS A 370 -18.03 -13.95 20.22
CA LYS A 370 -18.08 -12.51 19.91
C LYS A 370 -19.44 -11.87 20.23
N LEU A 371 -20.52 -12.64 20.08
CA LEU A 371 -21.89 -12.23 20.38
C LEU A 371 -22.31 -12.45 21.84
N SER A 372 -21.39 -12.90 22.68
CA SER A 372 -21.58 -13.05 24.14
C SER A 372 -20.56 -12.20 24.89
N PRO A 373 -20.55 -10.86 24.69
CA PRO A 373 -19.56 -10.00 25.32
C PRO A 373 -19.68 -10.07 26.86
N PRO A 374 -18.56 -10.02 27.60
CA PRO A 374 -18.56 -10.08 29.06
C PRO A 374 -19.08 -8.80 29.71
N LYS A 375 -19.23 -7.72 28.92
CA LYS A 375 -19.74 -6.41 29.34
C LYS A 375 -20.96 -6.04 28.49
N PRO A 376 -21.91 -5.27 29.04
CA PRO A 376 -23.00 -4.71 28.25
C PRO A 376 -22.47 -3.90 27.06
N VAL A 377 -23.20 -3.97 25.96
CA VAL A 377 -22.93 -3.21 24.75
C VAL A 377 -24.19 -2.45 24.35
N ASP A 378 -24.02 -1.28 23.76
CA ASP A 378 -25.13 -0.42 23.33
C ASP A 378 -25.26 -0.33 21.79
N THR A 379 -24.17 -0.64 21.07
CA THR A 379 -24.09 -0.48 19.62
C THR A 379 -23.59 -1.74 18.91
N LEU A 380 -24.31 -2.15 17.87
CA LEU A 380 -23.84 -3.09 16.85
C LEU A 380 -23.34 -2.31 15.64
N LEU A 381 -22.07 -2.51 15.28
CA LEU A 381 -21.44 -1.88 14.12
C LEU A 381 -21.16 -2.93 13.04
N ILE A 382 -21.82 -2.83 11.90
CA ILE A 382 -21.61 -3.71 10.76
C ILE A 382 -20.51 -3.13 9.87
N ASN A 383 -19.45 -3.89 9.68
CA ASN A 383 -18.30 -3.55 8.86
C ASN A 383 -18.52 -4.03 7.43
N GLY A 384 -18.96 -3.11 6.56
CA GLY A 384 -19.00 -3.24 5.11
C GLY A 384 -17.82 -2.57 4.40
N CYS A 385 -16.78 -2.16 5.14
CA CYS A 385 -15.55 -1.64 4.55
C CYS A 385 -14.68 -2.80 4.08
N GLU A 386 -14.33 -2.79 2.80
CA GLU A 386 -13.51 -3.80 2.15
C GLU A 386 -12.37 -3.08 1.44
N CYS A 387 -11.40 -2.64 2.25
CA CYS A 387 -10.32 -1.75 1.84
C CYS A 387 -9.09 -2.47 1.23
N GLU A 388 -9.08 -3.80 1.23
CA GLU A 388 -8.06 -4.60 0.55
C GLU A 388 -8.23 -4.49 -0.98
N PRO A 389 -7.17 -4.18 -1.74
CA PRO A 389 -7.21 -4.17 -3.20
C PRO A 389 -7.65 -5.52 -3.79
N TYR A 390 -8.25 -5.49 -5.00
CA TYR A 390 -8.73 -6.62 -5.81
C TYR A 390 -9.96 -7.39 -5.29
N ILE A 391 -10.29 -7.28 -4.00
CA ILE A 391 -11.35 -8.08 -3.36
C ILE A 391 -12.71 -7.40 -3.54
N ASN A 392 -13.78 -8.17 -3.77
CA ASN A 392 -15.16 -7.68 -3.88
C ASN A 392 -16.19 -8.54 -3.13
N VAL A 393 -15.77 -9.50 -2.30
CA VAL A 393 -16.70 -10.46 -1.66
C VAL A 393 -17.76 -9.78 -0.81
N ASP A 394 -17.37 -8.83 0.04
CA ASP A 394 -18.26 -8.14 0.95
C ASP A 394 -19.16 -7.17 0.18
N ASN A 395 -18.60 -6.49 -0.81
CA ASN A 395 -19.35 -5.61 -1.72
C ASN A 395 -20.47 -6.38 -2.43
N ARG A 396 -20.14 -7.50 -3.07
CA ARG A 396 -21.11 -8.33 -3.78
C ARG A 396 -22.17 -8.93 -2.85
N ILE A 397 -21.82 -9.30 -1.62
CA ILE A 397 -22.80 -9.77 -0.63
C ILE A 397 -23.80 -8.67 -0.28
N MET A 398 -23.32 -7.44 -0.04
CA MET A 398 -24.21 -6.31 0.27
C MET A 398 -25.17 -5.98 -0.89
N ILE A 399 -24.74 -6.19 -2.13
CA ILE A 399 -25.54 -5.94 -3.34
C ILE A 399 -26.55 -7.07 -3.59
N GLU A 400 -26.09 -8.33 -3.57
CA GLU A 400 -26.89 -9.47 -4.04
C GLU A 400 -27.74 -10.11 -2.95
N PHE A 401 -27.32 -10.01 -1.69
CA PHE A 401 -27.97 -10.64 -0.54
C PHE A 401 -28.41 -9.60 0.50
N THR A 402 -28.86 -8.42 0.05
CA THR A 402 -29.21 -7.30 0.95
C THR A 402 -30.30 -7.69 1.95
N LYS A 403 -31.32 -8.46 1.53
CA LYS A 403 -32.44 -8.83 2.41
C LYS A 403 -32.02 -9.81 3.49
N GLU A 404 -31.26 -10.83 3.09
CA GLU A 404 -30.66 -11.83 3.96
C GLU A 404 -29.70 -11.18 4.95
N LEU A 405 -28.93 -10.18 4.49
CA LEU A 405 -28.05 -9.39 5.35
C LEU A 405 -28.85 -8.61 6.40
N VAL A 406 -29.94 -7.92 6.01
CA VAL A 406 -30.83 -7.20 6.93
C VAL A 406 -31.42 -8.15 7.97
N GLU A 407 -31.88 -9.33 7.57
CA GLU A 407 -32.44 -10.31 8.50
C GLU A 407 -31.36 -10.87 9.46
N GLY A 408 -30.15 -11.12 8.96
CA GLY A 408 -29.00 -11.46 9.80
C GLY A 408 -28.64 -10.36 10.81
N ILE A 409 -28.76 -9.09 10.43
CA ILE A 409 -28.56 -7.95 11.35
C ILE A 409 -29.60 -7.99 12.48
N GLU A 410 -30.88 -8.23 12.16
CA GLU A 410 -31.94 -8.32 13.17
C GLU A 410 -31.74 -9.51 14.13
N ILE A 411 -31.23 -10.64 13.64
CA ILE A 411 -30.82 -11.77 14.50
C ILE A 411 -29.75 -11.31 15.51
N VAL A 412 -28.69 -10.66 15.04
CA VAL A 412 -27.58 -10.21 15.91
C VAL A 412 -28.03 -9.13 16.88
N LYS A 413 -28.87 -8.19 16.42
CA LYS A 413 -29.49 -7.14 17.24
C LYS A 413 -30.28 -7.75 18.39
N LYS A 414 -31.09 -8.79 18.13
CA LYS A 414 -31.83 -9.53 19.16
C LYS A 414 -30.91 -10.24 20.15
N ILE A 415 -29.86 -10.91 19.68
CA ILE A 415 -28.88 -11.60 20.55
C ILE A 415 -28.19 -10.63 21.51
N LEU A 416 -27.79 -9.47 21.00
CA LEU A 416 -27.09 -8.45 21.79
C LEU A 416 -28.03 -7.60 22.65
N GLY A 417 -29.31 -7.53 22.30
CA GLY A 417 -30.30 -6.67 22.97
C GLY A 417 -30.04 -5.17 22.75
N VAL A 418 -29.41 -4.81 21.62
CA VAL A 418 -29.06 -3.42 21.30
C VAL A 418 -30.12 -2.75 20.44
N LYS A 419 -30.25 -1.43 20.60
CA LYS A 419 -31.12 -0.60 19.75
C LYS A 419 -30.34 0.11 18.65
N ASN A 420 -29.10 0.50 18.92
CA ASN A 420 -28.27 1.23 17.97
C ASN A 420 -27.57 0.25 17.04
N VAL A 421 -27.87 0.34 15.74
CA VAL A 421 -27.26 -0.47 14.70
C VAL A 421 -26.79 0.44 13.58
N ILE A 422 -25.51 0.33 13.24
CA ILE A 422 -24.89 1.15 12.20
C ILE A 422 -24.21 0.24 11.18
N VAL A 423 -24.43 0.48 9.90
CA VAL A 423 -23.74 -0.18 8.79
C VAL A 423 -22.79 0.81 8.14
N ALA A 424 -21.49 0.54 8.28
CA ALA A 424 -20.44 1.38 7.74
C ALA A 424 -19.95 0.83 6.40
N VAL A 425 -20.03 1.65 5.35
CA VAL A 425 -19.69 1.26 3.96
C VAL A 425 -18.81 2.32 3.33
N GLU A 426 -17.81 1.92 2.56
CA GLU A 426 -16.94 2.86 1.84
C GLU A 426 -17.66 3.53 0.66
N ASP A 427 -17.30 4.77 0.35
CA ASP A 427 -17.93 5.63 -0.65
C ASP A 427 -17.74 5.15 -2.10
N ASN A 428 -16.77 4.27 -2.34
CA ASN A 428 -16.59 3.57 -3.62
C ASN A 428 -17.66 2.49 -3.90
N LYS A 429 -18.54 2.15 -2.94
CA LYS A 429 -19.55 1.07 -3.08
C LYS A 429 -20.97 1.61 -3.20
N GLN A 430 -21.20 2.49 -4.17
CA GLN A 430 -22.46 3.22 -4.28
C GLN A 430 -23.70 2.31 -4.47
N GLU A 431 -23.56 1.21 -5.22
CA GLU A 431 -24.67 0.24 -5.40
C GLU A 431 -25.07 -0.42 -4.07
N ALA A 432 -24.10 -0.86 -3.28
CA ALA A 432 -24.35 -1.42 -1.95
C ALA A 432 -25.02 -0.39 -1.02
N ILE A 433 -24.54 0.86 -1.01
CA ILE A 433 -25.13 1.96 -0.23
C ILE A 433 -26.59 2.20 -0.65
N ASN A 434 -26.87 2.21 -1.94
CA ASN A 434 -28.22 2.43 -2.48
C ASN A 434 -29.19 1.31 -2.08
N ASN A 435 -28.77 0.04 -2.17
CA ASN A 435 -29.59 -1.11 -1.78
C ASN A 435 -29.87 -1.10 -0.26
N LEU A 436 -28.83 -0.90 0.55
CA LEU A 436 -28.97 -0.82 2.00
C LEU A 436 -29.84 0.36 2.45
N SER A 437 -29.77 1.48 1.74
CA SER A 437 -30.54 2.71 2.04
C SER A 437 -32.06 2.54 1.98
N GLN A 438 -32.54 1.43 1.42
CA GLN A 438 -33.96 1.07 1.44
C GLN A 438 -34.43 0.57 2.82
N PHE A 439 -33.49 0.22 3.71
CA PHE A 439 -33.74 -0.38 5.04
C PHE A 439 -33.36 0.56 6.20
N LYS A 440 -33.40 1.89 5.99
CA LYS A 440 -33.04 2.91 7.00
C LYS A 440 -33.81 2.82 8.33
N ASN A 441 -34.95 2.12 8.35
CA ASN A 441 -35.72 1.88 9.58
C ASN A 441 -35.10 0.78 10.46
N SER A 442 -34.27 -0.10 9.90
CA SER A 442 -33.60 -1.19 10.61
C SER A 442 -32.27 -0.76 11.22
N PHE A 443 -31.53 0.11 10.54
CA PHE A 443 -30.20 0.59 10.93
C PHE A 443 -29.84 1.93 10.28
N GLU A 444 -28.86 2.62 10.85
CA GLU A 444 -28.20 3.78 10.25
C GLU A 444 -27.14 3.32 9.25
N ILE A 445 -26.97 4.04 8.13
CA ILE A 445 -25.90 3.79 7.17
C ILE A 445 -24.93 4.96 7.20
N VAL A 446 -23.65 4.66 7.39
CA VAL A 446 -22.58 5.64 7.40
C VAL A 446 -21.66 5.38 6.21
N SER A 447 -21.61 6.34 5.28
CA SER A 447 -20.64 6.30 4.18
C SER A 447 -19.29 6.85 4.65
N LEU A 448 -18.23 6.09 4.40
CA LEU A 448 -16.86 6.42 4.79
C LEU A 448 -15.98 6.61 3.56
N LYS A 449 -15.05 7.56 3.65
CA LYS A 449 -14.04 7.74 2.61
C LYS A 449 -13.14 6.51 2.49
N THR A 450 -12.92 6.06 1.26
CA THR A 450 -12.06 4.92 0.94
C THR A 450 -10.61 5.24 1.33
N LYS A 451 -10.06 4.46 2.28
CA LYS A 451 -8.66 4.57 2.73
C LYS A 451 -8.26 3.28 3.43
N TYR A 452 -7.10 2.71 3.16
CA TYR A 452 -6.64 1.53 3.87
C TYR A 452 -5.98 1.91 5.21
N PRO A 453 -6.25 1.23 6.36
CA PRO A 453 -7.17 0.13 6.56
C PRO A 453 -8.48 0.57 7.26
N GLN A 454 -9.37 1.27 6.56
CA GLN A 454 -10.64 1.80 7.11
C GLN A 454 -11.51 0.74 7.80
N GLY A 455 -11.46 -0.50 7.32
CA GLY A 455 -12.18 -1.64 7.90
C GLY A 455 -11.54 -2.26 9.15
N ALA A 456 -10.40 -1.77 9.62
CA ALA A 456 -9.80 -2.26 10.87
C ALA A 456 -10.69 -1.86 12.06
N GLU A 457 -11.02 -2.83 12.90
CA GLU A 457 -12.07 -2.72 13.93
C GLU A 457 -11.94 -1.47 14.81
N LYS A 458 -10.74 -1.19 15.34
CA LYS A 458 -10.49 -0.02 16.21
C LYS A 458 -10.59 1.31 15.46
N ILE A 459 -10.16 1.35 14.19
CA ILE A 459 -10.24 2.54 13.34
C ILE A 459 -11.70 2.82 13.00
N LEU A 460 -12.45 1.77 12.64
CA LEU A 460 -13.86 1.88 12.28
C LEU A 460 -14.70 2.41 13.46
N ILE A 461 -14.50 1.87 14.66
CA ILE A 461 -15.17 2.35 15.89
C ILE A 461 -14.86 3.82 16.12
N LYS A 462 -13.58 4.22 16.09
CA LYS A 462 -13.19 5.61 16.28
C LYS A 462 -13.81 6.53 15.24
N LYS A 463 -13.88 6.09 13.97
CA LYS A 463 -14.37 6.91 12.86
C LYS A 463 -15.89 7.06 12.82
N VAL A 464 -16.62 6.03 13.20
CA VAL A 464 -18.08 6.05 13.17
C VAL A 464 -18.65 6.60 14.48
N LEU A 465 -18.05 6.26 15.62
CA LEU A 465 -18.61 6.53 16.95
C LEU A 465 -17.79 7.51 17.79
N GLY A 466 -16.58 7.87 17.37
CA GLY A 466 -15.68 8.73 18.17
C GLY A 466 -15.16 8.06 19.45
N ARG A 467 -15.28 6.72 19.57
CA ARG A 467 -14.85 5.97 20.76
C ARG A 467 -13.46 5.38 20.54
N ASP A 468 -12.53 5.64 21.46
CA ASP A 468 -11.18 5.05 21.44
C ASP A 468 -11.15 3.76 22.27
N VAL A 469 -10.84 2.63 21.60
CA VAL A 469 -10.64 1.35 22.30
C VAL A 469 -9.33 1.40 23.09
N PRO A 470 -9.34 1.19 24.42
CA PRO A 470 -8.15 1.33 25.24
C PRO A 470 -7.05 0.32 24.87
N TYR A 471 -5.81 0.60 25.30
CA TYR A 471 -4.71 -0.33 25.10
C TYR A 471 -5.00 -1.68 25.78
N GLY A 472 -4.78 -2.79 25.07
CA GLY A 472 -5.15 -4.13 25.53
C GLY A 472 -6.66 -4.41 25.55
N GLY A 473 -7.50 -3.39 25.39
CA GLY A 473 -8.95 -3.52 25.36
C GLY A 473 -9.50 -4.02 24.01
N LEU A 474 -10.76 -4.44 24.09
CA LEU A 474 -11.57 -4.97 23.00
C LEU A 474 -12.79 -4.05 22.75
N PRO A 475 -13.46 -4.16 21.60
CA PRO A 475 -14.61 -3.30 21.26
C PRO A 475 -15.70 -3.19 22.33
N PHE A 476 -15.98 -4.29 23.05
CA PHE A 476 -17.01 -4.27 24.09
C PHE A 476 -16.61 -3.40 25.30
N ASP A 477 -15.31 -3.09 25.49
CA ASP A 477 -14.86 -2.18 26.55
C ASP A 477 -15.32 -0.74 26.32
N VAL A 478 -15.71 -0.42 25.09
CA VAL A 478 -16.33 0.85 24.70
C VAL A 478 -17.79 0.68 24.26
N GLY A 479 -18.43 -0.42 24.65
CA GLY A 479 -19.85 -0.67 24.42
C GLY A 479 -20.22 -1.08 22.98
N VAL A 480 -19.27 -1.58 22.20
CA VAL A 480 -19.49 -1.89 20.76
C VAL A 480 -19.21 -3.37 20.45
N VAL A 481 -20.03 -3.96 19.59
CA VAL A 481 -19.69 -5.21 18.88
C VAL A 481 -19.60 -4.91 17.39
N VAL A 482 -18.48 -5.26 16.76
CA VAL A 482 -18.29 -5.10 15.31
C VAL A 482 -18.49 -6.44 14.61
N GLN A 483 -19.27 -6.50 13.53
CA GLN A 483 -19.44 -7.70 12.72
C GLN A 483 -19.26 -7.41 11.23
N ASN A 484 -18.50 -8.25 10.54
CA ASN A 484 -18.31 -8.13 9.10
C ASN A 484 -19.56 -8.63 8.33
N VAL A 485 -19.87 -8.03 7.19
CA VAL A 485 -21.07 -8.37 6.39
C VAL A 485 -21.14 -9.83 5.95
N SER A 486 -20.01 -10.44 5.55
CA SER A 486 -19.97 -11.89 5.26
C SER A 486 -20.35 -12.73 6.48
N THR A 487 -19.96 -12.29 7.69
CA THR A 487 -20.29 -12.99 8.93
C THR A 487 -21.78 -12.91 9.23
N ILE A 488 -22.40 -11.75 9.01
CA ILE A 488 -23.85 -11.58 9.17
C ILE A 488 -24.62 -12.48 8.19
N TYR A 489 -24.20 -12.51 6.93
CA TYR A 489 -24.79 -13.40 5.93
C TYR A 489 -24.67 -14.89 6.33
N ALA A 490 -23.53 -15.29 6.90
CA ALA A 490 -23.35 -16.64 7.44
C ALA A 490 -24.25 -16.93 8.65
N ILE A 491 -24.51 -15.94 9.51
CA ILE A 491 -25.46 -16.08 10.63
C ILE A 491 -26.88 -16.28 10.11
N TYR A 492 -27.30 -15.51 9.10
CA TYR A 492 -28.60 -15.71 8.44
C TYR A 492 -28.72 -17.15 7.90
N ASN A 493 -27.74 -17.63 7.15
CA ASN A 493 -27.76 -19.00 6.61
C ASN A 493 -27.83 -20.06 7.71
N ALA A 494 -27.12 -19.86 8.82
CA ALA A 494 -27.14 -20.78 9.95
C ALA A 494 -28.48 -20.82 10.68
N VAL A 495 -29.04 -19.64 10.96
CA VAL A 495 -30.22 -19.50 11.81
C VAL A 495 -31.50 -19.72 11.01
N VAL A 496 -31.61 -19.11 9.82
CA VAL A 496 -32.84 -19.15 9.02
C VAL A 496 -32.88 -20.36 8.11
N LEU A 497 -31.76 -20.71 7.46
CA LEU A 497 -31.72 -21.85 6.52
C LEU A 497 -31.22 -23.15 7.16
N GLY A 498 -30.69 -23.10 8.40
CA GLY A 498 -30.12 -24.26 9.08
C GLY A 498 -28.78 -24.73 8.49
N LEU A 499 -28.15 -23.92 7.62
CA LEU A 499 -26.95 -24.30 6.88
C LEU A 499 -25.67 -24.02 7.69
N PRO A 500 -24.81 -25.03 7.91
CA PRO A 500 -23.51 -24.80 8.53
C PRO A 500 -22.56 -24.02 7.60
N LEU A 501 -21.49 -23.44 8.15
CA LEU A 501 -20.46 -22.78 7.36
C LEU A 501 -19.57 -23.82 6.67
N ILE A 502 -19.99 -24.23 5.47
CA ILE A 502 -19.35 -25.26 4.64
C ILE A 502 -18.82 -24.73 3.30
N GLU A 503 -19.22 -23.51 2.95
CA GLU A 503 -18.79 -22.80 1.76
C GLU A 503 -18.72 -21.30 2.07
N ARG A 504 -17.94 -20.57 1.27
CA ARG A 504 -17.88 -19.11 1.38
C ARG A 504 -17.62 -18.47 0.03
N VAL A 505 -17.96 -17.18 -0.07
CA VAL A 505 -17.62 -16.37 -1.24
C VAL A 505 -16.11 -16.07 -1.20
N VAL A 506 -15.46 -16.25 -2.35
CA VAL A 506 -14.04 -16.04 -2.59
C VAL A 506 -13.86 -15.24 -3.88
N THR A 507 -13.15 -14.11 -3.81
CA THR A 507 -12.75 -13.36 -5.00
C THR A 507 -11.51 -14.00 -5.62
N ILE A 508 -11.58 -14.35 -6.90
CA ILE A 508 -10.44 -14.74 -7.71
C ILE A 508 -10.08 -13.55 -8.61
N SER A 509 -8.89 -12.99 -8.40
CA SER A 509 -8.45 -11.77 -9.08
C SER A 509 -6.91 -11.68 -9.11
N GLY A 510 -6.37 -10.58 -9.60
CA GLY A 510 -4.93 -10.39 -9.76
C GLY A 510 -4.57 -9.53 -10.95
N GLU A 511 -3.29 -9.50 -11.30
CA GLU A 511 -2.82 -8.86 -12.52
C GLU A 511 -3.21 -9.66 -13.77
N THR A 512 -3.49 -8.95 -14.86
CA THR A 512 -4.12 -9.49 -16.07
C THR A 512 -3.32 -10.56 -16.79
N GLU A 513 -2.00 -10.53 -16.68
CA GLU A 513 -1.13 -11.58 -17.21
C GLU A 513 -1.22 -12.91 -16.46
N PHE A 514 -1.70 -12.93 -15.22
CA PHE A 514 -1.70 -14.14 -14.37
C PHE A 514 -3.06 -14.80 -14.22
N VAL A 515 -4.15 -14.09 -14.50
CA VAL A 515 -5.51 -14.57 -14.27
C VAL A 515 -6.21 -14.85 -15.59
N LYS A 516 -6.69 -16.09 -15.76
CA LYS A 516 -7.49 -16.53 -16.89
C LYS A 516 -8.99 -16.30 -16.65
N LYS A 517 -9.44 -16.49 -15.41
CA LYS A 517 -10.86 -16.39 -15.04
C LYS A 517 -11.04 -15.62 -13.75
N TYR A 518 -11.52 -14.39 -13.89
CA TYR A 518 -11.92 -13.52 -12.79
C TYR A 518 -13.30 -13.90 -12.26
N GLY A 519 -13.57 -13.56 -11.00
CA GLY A 519 -14.93 -13.56 -10.49
C GLY A 519 -15.03 -13.74 -8.99
N ASN A 520 -16.27 -13.70 -8.49
CA ASN A 520 -16.63 -13.94 -7.11
C ASN A 520 -17.35 -15.28 -7.04
N PHE A 521 -16.76 -16.25 -6.35
CA PHE A 521 -17.20 -17.64 -6.38
C PHE A 521 -17.60 -18.15 -5.01
N ILE A 522 -18.72 -18.86 -4.91
CA ILE A 522 -19.04 -19.69 -3.73
C ILE A 522 -18.21 -20.95 -3.85
N ILE A 523 -17.23 -21.11 -2.96
CA ILE A 523 -16.30 -22.25 -2.95
C ILE A 523 -16.50 -23.05 -1.65
N LYS A 524 -16.65 -24.37 -1.81
CA LYS A 524 -16.68 -25.34 -0.71
C LYS A 524 -15.38 -25.28 0.09
N ILE A 525 -15.50 -25.39 1.42
CA ILE A 525 -14.36 -25.50 2.32
C ILE A 525 -13.71 -26.88 2.13
N GLY A 526 -12.39 -26.92 2.05
CA GLY A 526 -11.61 -28.12 1.80
C GLY A 526 -11.39 -28.44 0.33
N THR A 527 -11.82 -27.58 -0.61
CA THR A 527 -11.51 -27.71 -2.04
C THR A 527 -10.00 -27.57 -2.28
N PRO A 528 -9.37 -28.42 -3.11
CA PRO A 528 -7.94 -28.31 -3.42
C PRO A 528 -7.61 -26.98 -4.12
N ILE A 529 -6.65 -26.21 -3.57
CA ILE A 529 -6.24 -24.92 -4.17
C ILE A 529 -5.63 -25.15 -5.56
N LYS A 530 -4.93 -26.25 -5.79
CA LYS A 530 -4.38 -26.62 -7.11
C LYS A 530 -5.43 -26.69 -8.22
N ASP A 531 -6.65 -27.15 -7.90
CA ASP A 531 -7.73 -27.26 -8.89
C ASP A 531 -8.27 -25.87 -9.25
N ILE A 532 -8.32 -24.97 -8.26
CA ILE A 532 -8.66 -23.56 -8.46
C ILE A 532 -7.59 -22.87 -9.31
N ILE A 533 -6.31 -23.11 -8.99
CA ILE A 533 -5.16 -22.56 -9.72
C ILE A 533 -5.25 -22.96 -11.20
N LYS A 534 -5.35 -24.26 -11.47
CA LYS A 534 -5.43 -24.82 -12.83
C LYS A 534 -6.58 -24.23 -13.64
N SER A 535 -7.68 -23.88 -12.98
CA SER A 535 -8.91 -23.45 -13.65
C SER A 535 -8.99 -21.95 -13.87
N CYS A 536 -8.38 -21.16 -12.99
CA CYS A 536 -8.59 -19.71 -12.96
C CYS A 536 -7.34 -18.88 -13.25
N PHE A 537 -6.16 -19.48 -13.19
CA PHE A 537 -4.89 -18.78 -13.37
C PHE A 537 -4.10 -19.38 -14.54
N ASN A 538 -3.19 -18.56 -15.09
CA ASN A 538 -2.25 -18.98 -16.11
C ASN A 538 -1.09 -19.76 -15.48
N GLU A 539 -0.33 -20.53 -16.27
CA GLU A 539 0.78 -21.36 -15.74
C GLU A 539 1.91 -20.51 -15.13
N LYS A 540 2.18 -19.34 -15.71
CA LYS A 540 3.20 -18.42 -15.21
C LYS A 540 2.59 -17.47 -14.20
N ILE A 541 2.68 -17.82 -12.92
CA ILE A 541 2.27 -16.94 -11.81
C ILE A 541 3.52 -16.47 -11.07
N SER A 542 3.57 -15.19 -10.71
CA SER A 542 4.68 -14.65 -9.89
C SER A 542 4.49 -14.97 -8.42
N VAL A 543 3.40 -14.51 -7.81
CA VAL A 543 3.04 -14.75 -6.41
C VAL A 543 1.54 -14.98 -6.30
N LEU A 544 1.14 -16.01 -5.56
CA LEU A 544 -0.25 -16.18 -5.11
C LEU A 544 -0.37 -15.72 -3.66
N LYS A 545 -1.31 -14.81 -3.41
CA LYS A 545 -1.69 -14.36 -2.08
C LYS A 545 -3.09 -14.84 -1.71
N LEU A 546 -3.24 -15.31 -0.49
CA LEU A 546 -4.51 -15.72 0.08
C LEU A 546 -5.01 -14.67 1.07
N SER A 547 -6.27 -14.28 0.93
CA SER A 547 -6.99 -13.44 1.90
C SER A 547 -6.48 -11.99 2.06
N GLY A 548 -6.09 -11.33 0.97
CA GLY A 548 -5.63 -9.93 1.01
C GLY A 548 -4.43 -9.66 0.12
N TYR A 549 -4.34 -8.46 -0.44
CA TYR A 549 -3.15 -7.98 -1.11
C TYR A 549 -2.11 -7.46 -0.10
N MET A 550 -2.58 -6.76 0.93
CA MET A 550 -1.75 -6.16 1.98
C MET A 550 -1.48 -7.16 3.11
N MET A 551 -2.52 -7.67 3.77
CA MET A 551 -2.40 -8.57 4.93
C MET A 551 -2.38 -10.06 4.58
N GLY A 552 -2.64 -10.40 3.31
CA GLY A 552 -2.77 -11.79 2.89
C GLY A 552 -1.47 -12.60 2.98
N VAL A 553 -1.63 -13.92 3.01
CA VAL A 553 -0.55 -14.89 3.13
C VAL A 553 -0.04 -15.26 1.74
N GLU A 554 1.27 -15.12 1.51
CA GLU A 554 1.92 -15.65 0.31
C GLU A 554 1.95 -17.18 0.35
N LEU A 555 1.37 -17.80 -0.69
CA LEU A 555 1.28 -19.25 -0.81
C LEU A 555 2.58 -19.84 -1.33
N LYS A 556 3.30 -20.55 -0.46
CA LYS A 556 4.56 -21.23 -0.80
C LYS A 556 4.37 -22.68 -1.25
N ASN A 557 3.34 -23.35 -0.72
CA ASN A 557 2.98 -24.72 -1.08
C ASN A 557 1.58 -24.73 -1.68
N PHE A 558 1.46 -25.21 -2.93
CA PHE A 558 0.20 -25.26 -3.66
C PHE A 558 -0.63 -26.52 -3.37
N ASP A 559 -0.04 -27.54 -2.74
CA ASP A 559 -0.75 -28.73 -2.28
C ASP A 559 -1.41 -28.47 -0.93
N THR A 560 -2.47 -27.68 -0.98
CA THR A 560 -3.27 -27.28 0.17
C THR A 560 -4.72 -27.04 -0.25
N TYR A 561 -5.57 -26.63 0.69
CA TYR A 561 -7.03 -26.66 0.56
C TYR A 561 -7.67 -25.37 1.04
N THR A 562 -8.84 -25.04 0.54
CA THR A 562 -9.60 -23.88 1.00
C THR A 562 -10.01 -24.04 2.46
N VAL A 563 -10.00 -22.96 3.23
CA VAL A 563 -10.42 -22.92 4.65
C VAL A 563 -11.34 -21.74 4.89
N LYS A 564 -12.08 -21.74 6.02
CA LYS A 564 -12.99 -20.65 6.43
C LYS A 564 -12.36 -19.25 6.32
N ALA A 565 -11.06 -19.10 6.52
CA ALA A 565 -10.37 -17.81 6.47
C ALA A 565 -10.14 -17.25 5.04
N ILE A 566 -10.20 -18.08 3.98
CA ILE A 566 -9.82 -17.66 2.63
C ILE A 566 -10.95 -16.91 1.93
N ASN A 567 -10.85 -15.57 1.88
CA ASN A 567 -11.82 -14.71 1.17
C ASN A 567 -11.41 -14.33 -0.25
N SER A 568 -10.16 -14.58 -0.61
CA SER A 568 -9.61 -14.22 -1.91
C SER A 568 -8.41 -15.08 -2.25
N ILE A 569 -8.19 -15.27 -3.56
CA ILE A 569 -6.98 -15.85 -4.13
C ILE A 569 -6.52 -14.87 -5.20
N LEU A 570 -5.37 -14.23 -4.97
CA LEU A 570 -4.86 -13.13 -5.78
C LEU A 570 -3.54 -13.51 -6.44
N ALA A 571 -3.44 -13.36 -7.76
CA ALA A 571 -2.16 -13.50 -8.48
C ALA A 571 -1.54 -12.14 -8.76
N VAL A 572 -0.38 -11.86 -8.17
CA VAL A 572 0.27 -10.54 -8.26
C VAL A 572 1.77 -10.67 -8.47
N LYS A 573 2.40 -9.63 -8.99
CA LYS A 573 3.85 -9.51 -9.12
C LYS A 573 4.50 -9.53 -7.75
N LYS A 574 5.62 -10.26 -7.68
CA LYS A 574 6.55 -10.16 -6.56
C LYS A 574 7.05 -8.72 -6.45
N ARG A 575 6.95 -8.15 -5.25
CA ARG A 575 7.56 -6.85 -4.96
C ARG A 575 9.08 -7.02 -4.91
N LEU A 576 9.79 -6.30 -5.78
CA LEU A 576 11.26 -6.33 -5.85
C LEU A 576 11.90 -5.59 -4.68
N GLY A 577 13.15 -5.93 -4.36
CA GLY A 577 13.96 -5.26 -3.34
C GLY A 577 13.79 -5.77 -1.90
N TYR A 578 12.95 -6.79 -1.70
CA TYR A 578 12.83 -7.54 -0.44
C TYR A 578 13.73 -8.79 -0.40
N GLU A 579 14.56 -9.04 -1.42
CA GLU A 579 15.43 -10.24 -1.45
C GLU A 579 16.52 -10.22 -0.37
N LYS A 580 16.88 -9.02 0.13
CA LYS A 580 17.85 -8.81 1.20
C LYS A 580 17.29 -7.81 2.20
N ILE A 581 17.58 -8.03 3.48
CA ILE A 581 17.26 -7.05 4.52
C ILE A 581 18.17 -5.84 4.30
N ASN A 582 17.59 -4.72 3.88
CA ASN A 582 18.31 -3.47 3.69
C ASN A 582 18.36 -2.65 4.99
N THR A 583 19.31 -1.73 5.08
CA THR A 583 19.44 -0.82 6.22
C THR A 583 18.34 0.25 6.21
N CYS A 584 17.81 0.56 7.40
CA CYS A 584 16.86 1.66 7.58
C CYS A 584 17.55 3.01 7.37
N ILE A 585 17.02 3.83 6.45
CA ILE A 585 17.51 5.19 6.20
C ILE A 585 16.87 6.26 7.11
N LYS A 586 16.09 5.85 8.12
CA LYS A 586 15.43 6.73 9.11
C LYS A 586 14.59 7.86 8.50
N CYS A 587 13.90 7.59 7.39
CA CYS A 587 13.12 8.60 6.68
C CYS A 587 11.78 9.00 7.32
N GLY A 588 11.36 8.36 8.42
CA GLY A 588 10.10 8.66 9.13
C GLY A 588 8.80 8.19 8.46
N ARG A 589 8.79 7.87 7.16
CA ARG A 589 7.58 7.50 6.40
C ARG A 589 6.72 6.41 7.02
N CYS A 590 7.32 5.43 7.69
CA CYS A 590 6.59 4.35 8.34
C CYS A 590 5.75 4.81 9.54
N VAL A 591 6.19 5.87 10.22
CA VAL A 591 5.45 6.54 11.32
C VAL A 591 4.27 7.30 10.74
N ASP A 592 4.52 8.07 9.67
CA ASP A 592 3.50 8.90 9.01
C ASP A 592 2.28 8.11 8.52
N VAL A 593 2.46 6.83 8.17
CA VAL A 593 1.38 5.97 7.67
C VAL A 593 0.85 4.98 8.71
N CYS A 594 1.35 5.00 9.95
CA CYS A 594 0.85 4.08 10.97
C CYS A 594 -0.53 4.55 11.46
N PRO A 595 -1.61 3.80 11.22
CA PRO A 595 -2.94 4.26 11.60
C PRO A 595 -3.22 4.16 13.11
N LEU A 596 -2.27 3.57 13.86
CA LEU A 596 -2.32 3.47 15.33
C LEU A 596 -1.30 4.39 15.99
N GLU A 597 -0.71 5.31 15.22
CA GLU A 597 0.23 6.31 15.73
C GLU A 597 1.44 5.66 16.45
N LEU A 598 1.87 4.49 15.97
CA LEU A 598 3.07 3.81 16.45
C LEU A 598 4.31 4.30 15.71
N GLU A 599 5.48 3.92 16.22
CA GLU A 599 6.79 4.21 15.61
C GLU A 599 7.43 2.93 15.07
N PRO A 600 7.04 2.41 13.88
CA PRO A 600 7.55 1.14 13.38
C PRO A 600 9.07 1.06 13.24
N LEU A 601 9.75 2.19 13.06
CA LEU A 601 11.21 2.24 12.99
C LEU A 601 11.88 1.79 14.29
N GLU A 602 11.25 2.01 15.44
CA GLU A 602 11.76 1.56 16.75
C GLU A 602 11.65 0.04 16.89
N PHE A 603 10.59 -0.57 16.35
CA PHE A 603 10.49 -2.04 16.29
C PHE A 603 11.56 -2.64 15.38
N VAL A 604 11.82 -2.01 14.22
CA VAL A 604 12.91 -2.44 13.32
C VAL A 604 14.26 -2.34 14.04
N PHE A 605 14.52 -1.23 14.72
CA PHE A 605 15.76 -1.04 15.48
C PHE A 605 15.92 -2.08 16.60
N SER A 606 14.86 -2.30 17.39
CA SER A 606 14.80 -3.31 18.45
C SER A 606 15.09 -4.72 17.92
N TYR A 607 14.48 -5.08 16.79
CA TYR A 607 14.74 -6.36 16.12
C TYR A 607 16.19 -6.50 15.67
N GLN A 608 16.74 -5.48 15.03
CA GLN A 608 18.11 -5.50 14.48
C GLN A 608 19.20 -5.51 15.55
N THR A 609 18.94 -4.88 16.69
CA THR A 609 19.89 -4.78 17.81
C THR A 609 19.71 -5.90 18.85
N ASN A 610 18.70 -6.76 18.69
CA ASN A 610 18.26 -7.71 19.70
C ASN A 610 17.93 -7.07 21.07
N ASN A 611 17.50 -5.80 21.08
CA ASN A 611 17.08 -5.12 22.30
C ASN A 611 15.56 -5.18 22.43
N PHE A 612 15.05 -5.85 23.47
CA PHE A 612 13.62 -6.09 23.66
C PHE A 612 13.03 -5.44 24.93
N SER A 613 13.83 -4.70 25.69
CA SER A 613 13.44 -4.15 27.01
C SER A 613 12.23 -3.22 26.95
N ASP A 614 12.07 -2.48 25.85
CA ASP A 614 11.09 -1.39 25.75
C ASP A 614 9.91 -1.70 24.82
N LEU A 615 9.78 -2.94 24.32
CA LEU A 615 8.73 -3.29 23.36
C LEU A 615 7.31 -3.04 23.88
N GLU A 616 7.06 -3.29 25.17
CA GLU A 616 5.76 -3.02 25.78
C GLU A 616 5.48 -1.52 25.91
N LYS A 617 6.49 -0.72 26.25
CA LYS A 617 6.38 0.75 26.33
C LYS A 617 6.12 1.36 24.95
N LEU A 618 6.75 0.81 23.91
CA LEU A 618 6.51 1.14 22.50
C LEU A 618 5.13 0.67 22.01
N GLY A 619 4.40 -0.12 22.82
CA GLY A 619 3.04 -0.56 22.51
C GLY A 619 3.00 -1.59 21.39
N ILE A 620 3.96 -2.52 21.31
CA ILE A 620 4.02 -3.53 20.23
C ILE A 620 2.70 -4.32 20.07
N LYS A 621 2.02 -4.62 21.17
CA LYS A 621 0.73 -5.33 21.19
C LYS A 621 -0.42 -4.49 20.59
N LYS A 622 -0.24 -3.17 20.39
CA LYS A 622 -1.20 -2.31 19.65
C LYS A 622 -1.22 -2.66 18.17
N CYS A 623 -0.07 -3.01 17.59
CA CYS A 623 0.08 -3.14 16.15
C CYS A 623 -0.92 -4.17 15.57
N ILE A 624 -1.67 -3.77 14.55
CA ILE A 624 -2.65 -4.64 13.85
C ILE A 624 -2.07 -5.34 12.62
N GLU A 625 -0.76 -5.23 12.38
CA GLU A 625 -0.08 -5.91 11.27
C GLU A 625 -0.63 -5.55 9.87
N CYS A 626 -1.21 -4.36 9.72
CA CYS A 626 -1.82 -3.89 8.47
C CYS A 626 -0.82 -3.72 7.31
N GLY A 627 0.49 -3.69 7.56
CA GLY A 627 1.50 -3.56 6.50
C GLY A 627 1.62 -2.19 5.85
N CYS A 628 0.93 -1.14 6.33
CA CYS A 628 1.12 0.23 5.82
C CYS A 628 2.60 0.66 5.86
N CYS A 629 3.27 0.40 6.99
CA CYS A 629 4.66 0.77 7.23
C CYS A 629 5.64 0.05 6.29
N GLU A 630 5.40 -1.24 6.03
CA GLU A 630 6.20 -2.05 5.12
C GLU A 630 5.96 -1.61 3.66
N TYR A 631 4.70 -1.37 3.30
CA TYR A 631 4.34 -0.95 1.96
C TYR A 631 5.02 0.36 1.54
N ILE A 632 5.00 1.38 2.40
CA ILE A 632 5.61 2.68 2.13
C ILE A 632 7.14 2.69 2.28
N CYS A 633 7.74 1.63 2.85
CA CYS A 633 9.15 1.60 3.18
C CYS A 633 10.01 1.76 1.93
N SER A 634 10.89 2.77 1.96
CA SER A 634 11.82 3.06 0.85
C SER A 634 13.00 2.10 0.84
N SER A 635 13.40 1.62 2.02
CA SER A 635 14.41 0.56 2.16
C SER A 635 13.85 -0.84 1.93
N LYS A 636 12.53 -1.02 1.70
CA LYS A 636 11.92 -2.35 1.52
C LYS A 636 12.25 -3.34 2.65
N ILE A 637 12.18 -2.84 3.89
CA ILE A 637 12.39 -3.65 5.09
C ILE A 637 11.10 -4.46 5.33
N PRO A 638 11.17 -5.77 5.63
CA PRO A 638 10.02 -6.59 5.97
C PRO A 638 9.55 -6.31 7.41
N ILE A 639 9.03 -5.11 7.64
CA ILE A 639 8.67 -4.59 8.97
C ILE A 639 7.60 -5.48 9.65
N VAL A 640 6.62 -5.99 8.90
CA VAL A 640 5.52 -6.78 9.49
C VAL A 640 6.04 -8.13 10.00
N GLU A 641 6.92 -8.79 9.25
CA GLU A 641 7.55 -10.05 9.68
C GLU A 641 8.38 -9.85 10.95
N MET A 642 9.16 -8.77 11.02
CA MET A 642 9.91 -8.41 12.23
C MET A 642 8.99 -8.18 13.43
N ILE A 643 7.90 -7.42 13.26
CA ILE A 643 6.93 -7.17 14.34
C ILE A 643 6.27 -8.48 14.79
N LYS A 644 5.87 -9.36 13.87
CA LYS A 644 5.30 -10.68 14.21
C LYS A 644 6.28 -11.51 15.05
N SER A 645 7.55 -11.51 14.69
CA SER A 645 8.60 -12.19 15.45
C SER A 645 8.78 -11.59 16.86
N LEU A 646 8.80 -10.26 16.98
CA LEU A 646 8.90 -9.57 18.26
C LEU A 646 7.68 -9.82 19.16
N LYS A 647 6.47 -9.86 18.61
CA LYS A 647 5.25 -10.18 19.37
C LYS A 647 5.25 -11.58 19.97
N GLN A 648 5.92 -12.55 19.34
CA GLN A 648 6.05 -13.91 19.89
C GLN A 648 6.98 -13.96 21.11
N ARG A 649 7.75 -12.89 21.37
CA ARG A 649 8.68 -12.79 22.51
C ARG A 649 8.11 -11.98 23.69
N CYS A 650 6.91 -11.42 23.55
CA CYS A 650 6.20 -10.61 24.55
C CYS A 650 4.89 -11.28 24.96
#